data_AF-A0A9E4BZ50-F1
#
_entry.id   AF-A0A9E4BZ50-F1
#
_cell.length_a   1.000
_cell.length_b   1.000
_cell.length_c   1.000
_cell.angle_alpha   90.00
_cell.angle_beta   90.00
_cell.angle_gamma   90.00
#
_symmetry.space_group_name_H-M   'P 1'
#
loop_
_entity.id
_entity.type
_entity.pdbx_description
1 polymer ?
#
loop_
_entity_poly.entity_id
_entity_poly.type
_entity_poly.pdbx_seq_one_letter_code
_entity_poly.pdbx_strand_id
1 'polypeptide(L)'
;MRSIIGSLMGLLLVVGTSAQPLVEGRVRLAAGQPVANAQVRLFDATDLRRSVRAITDETGYFALPLAALSTTALPQQFYLGQNYPNPFNPSTIIPYRLPVSTRVRLEVLNILGQRLATLVDAEQPAGFHTAAWDGTDASGRGVAAGVYLYRLVGDEVRLTRSMVLLDGAVGTASAGSVGAELGGTEPSDLARVYGLTVSGQGLIPYVDPAFRVETEAVDIVVEVLDSVPQDKEAVRRLLGDLDNSGRVDWADALLAVLYSEDPSIALPNNGDISLGDVSRDGQIDLADAQLIETYSIDPSDPSLPAGIGKSVDPPPLDDPRLTQIELPEGFHIRVYAEGVPGARSLSLSPSGTLFVGTRSGSRVYALRDEDGDHKAERVIILASGLNRPNGVAFKDGDLYVAEVSRILRYRNIEAHLDNPPQPEIVNDSFPTDRAHGWKFIRFGPDGLLYVPVGAPCNICASPDPYASIGRLDPSTGDFEVVSRGVRNSVGFDWHPETGEMWFTENGRDWMGDDLPPDELNRVTADGQHFGYPYCHGTNIADPAFGAQRDCGEFVPPVQELGPHVAALGMRFYTGNMFPAEYRNQIFIAEHGSWNRTRKIGYRLTLVRLAADGTVSYEPFAEGWLQGESNWGRPVDVLVMPDGSLLISDDQAGLIYRISH
;
A
#
# COMPACT_ATOMS: atom_id res chain seq x y z
N MET A 1 -21.60 -42.41 50.34
CA MET A 1 -20.12 -42.31 50.32
C MET A 1 -19.72 -41.98 48.89
N ARG A 2 -19.40 -40.73 48.56
CA ARG A 2 -18.11 -40.03 48.73
C ARG A 2 -17.01 -40.51 47.75
N SER A 3 -16.58 -39.54 46.94
CA SER A 3 -15.27 -39.33 46.28
C SER A 3 -14.96 -40.12 44.99
N ILE A 4 -14.88 -39.50 43.80
CA ILE A 4 -13.82 -38.58 43.24
C ILE A 4 -12.54 -39.43 42.97
N ILE A 5 -11.99 -39.59 41.76
CA ILE A 5 -11.37 -38.59 40.87
C ILE A 5 -11.34 -39.12 39.42
N GLY A 6 -11.83 -38.30 38.49
CA GLY A 6 -11.51 -38.39 37.08
C GLY A 6 -10.28 -37.53 36.77
N SER A 7 -9.43 -38.00 35.85
CA SER A 7 -8.42 -37.22 35.15
C SER A 7 -7.92 -38.01 33.95
N LEU A 8 -8.38 -37.67 32.74
CA LEU A 8 -7.51 -37.59 31.58
C LEU A 8 -8.14 -36.73 30.47
N MET A 9 -7.53 -35.56 30.29
CA MET A 9 -7.45 -34.67 29.12
C MET A 9 -8.73 -34.37 28.32
N GLY A 10 -9.29 -33.19 28.61
CA GLY A 10 -10.20 -32.47 27.74
C GLY A 10 -9.47 -31.74 26.60
N LEU A 11 -10.03 -31.90 25.40
CA LEU A 11 -10.44 -30.85 24.46
C LEU A 11 -9.55 -29.58 24.35
N LEU A 12 -8.88 -29.46 23.20
CA LEU A 12 -8.60 -28.17 22.57
C LEU A 12 -9.92 -27.44 22.29
N LEU A 13 -10.04 -26.20 22.74
CA LEU A 13 -10.92 -25.18 22.14
C LEU A 13 -10.28 -23.80 22.37
N VAL A 14 -9.42 -23.41 21.44
CA VAL A 14 -9.06 -22.01 21.21
C VAL A 14 -10.13 -21.45 20.28
N VAL A 15 -10.99 -20.56 20.76
CA VAL A 15 -11.73 -19.63 19.88
C VAL A 15 -11.92 -18.31 20.64
N GLY A 16 -11.08 -17.33 20.34
CA GLY A 16 -11.41 -15.92 20.48
C GLY A 16 -11.40 -15.32 19.08
N THR A 17 -12.57 -15.21 18.45
CA THR A 17 -12.74 -14.51 17.17
C THR A 17 -13.38 -13.16 17.44
N SER A 18 -12.65 -12.07 17.20
CA SER A 18 -13.15 -10.70 17.22
C SER A 18 -14.18 -10.49 16.10
N ALA A 19 -15.33 -9.91 16.43
CA ALA A 19 -16.34 -9.48 15.47
C ALA A 19 -15.77 -8.39 14.54
N GLN A 20 -16.14 -8.40 13.25
CA GLN A 20 -15.70 -7.42 12.26
C GLN A 20 -16.59 -6.16 12.29
N PRO A 21 -16.07 -4.95 12.01
CA PRO A 21 -16.88 -3.74 11.92
C PRO A 21 -17.72 -3.70 10.62
N LEU A 22 -18.98 -3.28 10.72
CA LEU A 22 -19.98 -3.25 9.64
C LEU A 22 -20.61 -1.86 9.51
N VAL A 23 -20.94 -1.46 8.27
CA VAL A 23 -21.89 -0.37 7.98
C VAL A 23 -23.23 -1.00 7.65
N GLU A 24 -24.26 -0.69 8.43
CA GLU A 24 -25.58 -1.28 8.27
C GLU A 24 -26.63 -0.19 8.06
N GLY A 25 -27.68 -0.50 7.30
CA GLY A 25 -28.72 0.48 7.02
C GLY A 25 -29.92 -0.06 6.26
N ARG A 26 -30.87 0.83 5.95
CA ARG A 26 -32.06 0.52 5.15
C ARG A 26 -32.24 1.53 4.02
N VAL A 27 -32.76 1.06 2.89
CA VAL A 27 -33.17 1.87 1.74
C VAL A 27 -34.68 1.76 1.59
N ARG A 28 -35.36 2.90 1.53
CA ARG A 28 -36.82 2.97 1.39
C ARG A 28 -37.25 4.13 0.50
N LEU A 29 -38.46 4.06 -0.02
CA LEU A 29 -39.10 5.17 -0.73
C LEU A 29 -39.57 6.25 0.25
N ALA A 30 -39.81 7.46 -0.25
CA ALA A 30 -40.39 8.55 0.54
C ALA A 30 -41.72 8.17 1.22
N ALA A 31 -42.50 7.28 0.59
CA ALA A 31 -43.74 6.72 1.14
C ALA A 31 -43.52 5.63 2.23
N GLY A 32 -42.27 5.33 2.58
CA GLY A 32 -41.89 4.37 3.64
C GLY A 32 -41.79 2.91 3.19
N GLN A 33 -42.05 2.61 1.91
CA GLN A 33 -41.92 1.26 1.36
C GLN A 33 -40.44 0.87 1.22
N PRO A 34 -40.03 -0.33 1.65
CA PRO A 34 -38.66 -0.79 1.48
C PRO A 34 -38.31 -0.98 0.01
N VAL A 35 -37.06 -0.69 -0.35
CA VAL A 35 -36.57 -0.87 -1.72
C VAL A 35 -35.68 -2.11 -1.75
N ALA A 36 -36.19 -3.19 -2.34
CA ALA A 36 -35.47 -4.43 -2.54
C ALA A 36 -34.60 -4.40 -3.80
N ASN A 37 -33.53 -5.20 -3.82
CA ASN A 37 -32.63 -5.35 -4.97
C ASN A 37 -31.89 -4.07 -5.40
N ALA A 38 -31.86 -3.04 -4.55
CA ALA A 38 -31.02 -1.86 -4.80
C ALA A 38 -29.56 -2.22 -4.49
N GLN A 39 -28.66 -1.86 -5.40
CA GLN A 39 -27.23 -1.97 -5.17
C GLN A 39 -26.80 -0.81 -4.27
N VAL A 40 -26.26 -1.15 -3.10
CA VAL A 40 -25.63 -0.21 -2.17
C VAL A 40 -24.12 -0.42 -2.27
N ARG A 41 -23.38 0.66 -2.52
CA ARG A 41 -21.92 0.61 -2.64
C ARG A 41 -21.32 1.63 -1.68
N LEU A 42 -20.49 1.14 -0.78
CA LEU A 42 -19.63 1.97 0.05
C LEU A 42 -18.22 1.91 -0.52
N PHE A 43 -17.59 3.05 -0.71
CA PHE A 43 -16.24 3.15 -1.24
C PHE A 43 -15.40 4.10 -0.40
N ASP A 44 -14.10 3.83 -0.37
CA ASP A 44 -13.16 4.73 0.27
C ASP A 44 -13.10 6.04 -0.54
N ALA A 45 -13.45 7.17 0.07
CA ALA A 45 -13.46 8.46 -0.60
C ALA A 45 -12.04 8.90 -1.04
N THR A 46 -10.99 8.24 -0.52
CA THR A 46 -9.60 8.45 -0.89
C THR A 46 -9.08 7.47 -1.95
N ASP A 47 -9.79 6.37 -2.21
CA ASP A 47 -9.48 5.39 -3.26
C ASP A 47 -10.78 4.71 -3.77
N LEU A 48 -11.40 5.31 -4.80
CA LEU A 48 -12.69 4.88 -5.36
C LEU A 48 -12.67 3.45 -5.94
N ARG A 49 -11.48 2.87 -6.15
CA ARG A 49 -11.32 1.47 -6.60
C ARG A 49 -11.60 0.49 -5.46
N ARG A 50 -11.42 0.92 -4.20
CA ARG A 50 -11.78 0.15 -3.01
C ARG A 50 -13.23 0.40 -2.70
N SER A 51 -14.07 -0.57 -3.06
CA SER A 51 -15.48 -0.50 -2.75
C SER A 51 -16.03 -1.86 -2.39
N VAL A 52 -16.96 -1.85 -1.45
CA VAL A 52 -17.75 -3.00 -1.05
C VAL A 52 -19.18 -2.74 -1.48
N ARG A 53 -19.84 -3.79 -1.94
CA ARG A 53 -21.21 -3.72 -2.46
C ARG A 53 -22.10 -4.68 -1.69
N ALA A 54 -23.33 -4.27 -1.49
CA ALA A 54 -24.43 -5.08 -0.97
C ALA A 54 -25.64 -4.85 -1.86
N ILE A 55 -26.58 -5.77 -1.79
CA ILE A 55 -27.88 -5.64 -2.42
C ILE A 55 -28.89 -5.62 -1.27
N THR A 56 -29.82 -4.67 -1.31
CA THR A 56 -30.85 -4.58 -0.28
C THR A 56 -31.79 -5.77 -0.32
N ASP A 57 -32.16 -6.27 0.86
CA ASP A 57 -33.16 -7.33 0.98
C ASP A 57 -34.59 -6.82 0.79
N GLU A 58 -35.59 -7.70 0.95
CA GLU A 58 -37.02 -7.34 0.81
C GLU A 58 -37.49 -6.28 1.82
N THR A 59 -36.76 -6.08 2.90
CA THR A 59 -37.01 -5.04 3.92
C THR A 59 -36.20 -3.77 3.68
N GLY A 60 -35.47 -3.72 2.56
CA GLY A 60 -34.60 -2.62 2.19
C GLY A 60 -33.26 -2.62 2.92
N TYR A 61 -32.98 -3.62 3.75
CA TYR A 61 -31.81 -3.63 4.62
C TYR A 61 -30.53 -4.04 3.88
N PHE A 62 -29.41 -3.43 4.26
CA PHE A 62 -28.07 -3.77 3.78
C PHE A 62 -27.05 -3.78 4.93
N ALA A 63 -25.99 -4.56 4.76
CA ALA A 63 -24.83 -4.57 5.65
C ALA A 63 -23.55 -4.72 4.82
N LEU A 64 -22.55 -3.89 5.11
CA LEU A 64 -21.30 -3.79 4.34
C LEU A 64 -20.09 -3.97 5.27
N PRO A 65 -19.26 -5.01 5.09
CA PRO A 65 -18.07 -5.23 5.91
C PRO A 65 -16.97 -4.21 5.59
N LEU A 66 -16.61 -3.38 6.56
CA LEU A 66 -15.53 -2.40 6.41
C LEU A 66 -14.18 -3.07 6.17
N ALA A 67 -13.97 -4.25 6.74
CA ALA A 67 -12.75 -5.04 6.53
C ALA A 67 -12.53 -5.46 5.06
N ALA A 68 -13.58 -5.51 4.23
CA ALA A 68 -13.45 -5.80 2.79
C ALA A 68 -12.83 -4.63 2.01
N LEU A 69 -12.81 -3.42 2.60
CA LEU A 69 -12.06 -2.28 2.10
C LEU A 69 -10.59 -2.30 2.58
N SER A 70 -10.20 -3.33 3.35
CA SER A 70 -8.85 -3.55 3.88
C SER A 70 -8.14 -4.73 3.18
N THR A 71 -6.81 -4.62 3.05
CA THR A 71 -5.97 -5.37 2.10
C THR A 71 -5.76 -6.85 2.47
N THR A 72 -6.62 -7.77 2.02
CA THR A 72 -6.37 -9.23 2.14
C THR A 72 -6.57 -9.98 0.82
N ALA A 73 -5.62 -10.86 0.47
CA ALA A 73 -5.60 -11.66 -0.76
C ALA A 73 -6.79 -12.64 -0.88
N LEU A 74 -7.14 -13.01 -2.13
CA LEU A 74 -8.29 -13.88 -2.44
C LEU A 74 -8.20 -15.27 -1.75
N PRO A 75 -9.34 -15.87 -1.36
CA PRO A 75 -9.37 -17.16 -0.69
C PRO A 75 -8.88 -18.31 -1.59
N GLN A 76 -8.14 -19.27 -1.03
CA GLN A 76 -7.60 -20.43 -1.75
C GLN A 76 -8.49 -21.68 -1.69
N GLN A 77 -9.50 -21.70 -0.81
CA GLN A 77 -10.41 -22.83 -0.63
C GLN A 77 -11.81 -22.36 -0.22
N PHE A 78 -12.82 -23.19 -0.50
CA PHE A 78 -14.16 -22.98 0.03
C PHE A 78 -14.13 -23.04 1.56
N TYR A 79 -14.80 -22.10 2.21
CA TYR A 79 -14.87 -22.04 3.67
C TYR A 79 -16.25 -21.59 4.10
N LEU A 80 -16.82 -22.28 5.08
CA LEU A 80 -18.01 -21.84 5.81
C LEU A 80 -17.59 -21.55 7.25
N GLY A 81 -17.62 -20.28 7.63
CA GLY A 81 -17.24 -19.82 8.94
C GLY A 81 -18.34 -20.00 9.97
N GLN A 82 -17.95 -19.95 11.23
CA GLN A 82 -18.89 -19.94 12.33
C GLN A 82 -19.69 -18.63 12.28
N ASN A 83 -21.01 -18.72 12.31
CA ASN A 83 -21.89 -17.58 12.41
C ASN A 83 -21.58 -16.77 13.68
N TYR A 84 -21.73 -15.45 13.60
CA TYR A 84 -21.53 -14.55 14.73
C TYR A 84 -22.64 -13.49 14.76
N PRO A 85 -23.22 -13.19 15.95
CA PRO A 85 -22.99 -13.87 17.22
C PRO A 85 -23.46 -15.34 17.21
N ASN A 86 -22.96 -16.17 18.13
CA ASN A 86 -23.44 -17.53 18.37
C ASN A 86 -23.17 -17.95 19.83
N PRO A 87 -24.19 -18.12 20.69
CA PRO A 87 -25.62 -17.95 20.42
C PRO A 87 -26.00 -16.52 20.01
N PHE A 88 -27.13 -16.36 19.31
CA PHE A 88 -27.59 -15.07 18.77
C PHE A 88 -29.06 -14.78 19.08
N ASN A 89 -29.45 -13.52 19.00
CA ASN A 89 -30.82 -13.04 19.21
C ASN A 89 -31.03 -11.64 18.60
N PRO A 90 -31.99 -11.42 17.68
CA PRO A 90 -32.67 -12.42 16.87
C PRO A 90 -31.87 -12.83 15.62
N SER A 91 -30.83 -12.09 15.25
CA SER A 91 -30.11 -12.24 13.99
C SER A 91 -28.63 -12.62 14.14
N THR A 92 -28.09 -13.25 13.10
CA THR A 92 -26.68 -13.65 13.00
C THR A 92 -26.16 -13.53 11.59
N ILE A 93 -24.85 -13.40 11.44
CA ILE A 93 -24.16 -13.32 10.15
C ILE A 93 -23.33 -14.59 9.95
N ILE A 94 -23.44 -15.19 8.78
CA ILE A 94 -22.72 -16.39 8.37
C ILE A 94 -21.65 -15.98 7.34
N PRO A 95 -20.36 -15.95 7.70
CA PRO A 95 -19.29 -15.69 6.76
C PRO A 95 -18.94 -16.94 5.95
N TYR A 96 -18.73 -16.81 4.65
CA TYR A 96 -18.22 -17.87 3.79
C TYR A 96 -17.24 -17.33 2.76
N ARG A 97 -16.44 -18.21 2.15
CA ARG A 97 -15.39 -17.85 1.18
C ARG A 97 -15.46 -18.76 -0.02
N LEU A 98 -15.30 -18.18 -1.20
CA LEU A 98 -15.29 -18.88 -2.47
C LEU A 98 -13.92 -18.65 -3.14
N PRO A 99 -13.19 -19.71 -3.50
CA PRO A 99 -11.91 -19.57 -4.19
C PRO A 99 -12.07 -19.28 -5.68
N VAL A 100 -13.23 -19.59 -6.24
CA VAL A 100 -13.60 -19.41 -7.64
C VAL A 100 -15.02 -18.88 -7.73
N SER A 101 -15.37 -18.23 -8.83
CA SER A 101 -16.74 -17.82 -9.12
C SER A 101 -17.59 -19.07 -9.42
N THR A 102 -18.70 -19.26 -8.69
CA THR A 102 -19.57 -20.44 -8.84
C THR A 102 -20.97 -20.19 -8.25
N ARG A 103 -21.97 -20.94 -8.73
CA ARG A 103 -23.31 -21.01 -8.12
C ARG A 103 -23.20 -21.60 -6.72
N VAL A 104 -23.68 -20.85 -5.72
CA VAL A 104 -23.78 -21.34 -4.35
C VAL A 104 -25.18 -21.17 -3.80
N ARG A 105 -25.57 -22.14 -2.96
CA ARG A 105 -26.77 -22.08 -2.13
C ARG A 105 -26.40 -22.18 -0.65
N LEU A 106 -26.77 -21.17 0.13
CA LEU A 106 -26.65 -21.18 1.58
C LEU A 106 -28.05 -21.33 2.20
N GLU A 107 -28.28 -22.41 2.94
CA GLU A 107 -29.60 -22.76 3.49
C GLU A 107 -29.55 -22.95 5.00
N VAL A 108 -30.64 -22.59 5.69
CA VAL A 108 -30.86 -22.83 7.12
C VAL A 108 -31.82 -23.99 7.30
N LEU A 109 -31.53 -24.86 8.26
CA LEU A 109 -32.20 -26.13 8.50
C LEU A 109 -32.50 -26.29 10.00
N ASN A 110 -33.60 -26.94 10.33
CA ASN A 110 -33.81 -27.43 11.69
C ASN A 110 -32.92 -28.65 11.99
N ILE A 111 -32.92 -29.12 13.24
CA ILE A 111 -32.14 -30.31 13.66
C ILE A 111 -32.54 -31.60 12.92
N LEU A 112 -33.73 -31.65 12.31
CA LEU A 112 -34.20 -32.77 11.50
C LEU A 112 -33.72 -32.68 10.03
N GLY A 113 -32.96 -31.63 9.69
CA GLY A 113 -32.45 -31.39 8.34
C GLY A 113 -33.50 -30.84 7.37
N GLN A 114 -34.66 -30.41 7.86
CA GLN A 114 -35.67 -29.75 7.03
C GLN A 114 -35.27 -28.29 6.81
N ARG A 115 -35.32 -27.86 5.55
CA ARG A 115 -34.95 -26.49 5.17
C ARG A 115 -36.01 -25.51 5.67
N LEU A 116 -35.55 -24.56 6.48
CA LEU A 116 -36.36 -23.48 7.02
C LEU A 116 -36.26 -22.25 6.14
N ALA A 117 -35.06 -21.88 5.68
CA ALA A 117 -34.83 -20.70 4.85
C ALA A 117 -33.69 -20.94 3.84
N THR A 118 -33.69 -20.19 2.75
CA THR A 118 -32.58 -20.11 1.79
C THR A 118 -32.06 -18.69 1.81
N LEU A 119 -30.82 -18.50 2.23
CA LEU A 119 -30.21 -17.17 2.41
C LEU A 119 -29.51 -16.68 1.14
N VAL A 120 -28.97 -17.62 0.36
CA VAL A 120 -28.31 -17.36 -0.92
C VAL A 120 -28.66 -18.51 -1.86
N ASP A 121 -29.01 -18.23 -3.12
CA ASP A 121 -29.07 -19.20 -4.23
C ASP A 121 -28.76 -18.46 -5.54
N ALA A 122 -27.47 -18.21 -5.79
CA ALA A 122 -27.01 -17.37 -6.89
C ALA A 122 -25.56 -17.72 -7.32
N GLU A 123 -25.17 -17.29 -8.52
CA GLU A 123 -23.77 -17.22 -8.93
C GLU A 123 -23.06 -16.13 -8.11
N GLN A 124 -21.93 -16.47 -7.49
CA GLN A 124 -21.17 -15.56 -6.64
C GLN A 124 -19.70 -15.55 -7.09
N PRO A 125 -19.05 -14.37 -7.16
CA PRO A 125 -17.65 -14.28 -7.56
C PRO A 125 -16.70 -14.90 -6.53
N ALA A 126 -15.48 -15.24 -6.94
CA ALA A 126 -14.40 -15.60 -6.01
C ALA A 126 -14.17 -14.46 -5.00
N GLY A 127 -14.08 -14.78 -3.71
CA GLY A 127 -13.95 -13.76 -2.67
C GLY A 127 -14.54 -14.15 -1.31
N PHE A 128 -14.62 -13.15 -0.43
CA PHE A 128 -15.20 -13.27 0.90
C PHE A 128 -16.64 -12.79 0.87
N HIS A 129 -17.54 -13.56 1.48
CA HIS A 129 -18.97 -13.34 1.43
C HIS A 129 -19.61 -13.48 2.81
N THR A 130 -20.79 -12.90 2.97
CA THR A 130 -21.61 -13.03 4.18
C THR A 130 -23.07 -13.24 3.80
N ALA A 131 -23.83 -13.91 4.66
CA ALA A 131 -25.29 -13.94 4.58
C ALA A 131 -25.88 -13.81 5.98
N ALA A 132 -26.98 -13.06 6.10
CA ALA A 132 -27.67 -12.87 7.37
C ALA A 132 -28.82 -13.87 7.52
N TRP A 133 -29.11 -14.27 8.76
CA TRP A 133 -30.36 -14.93 9.12
C TRP A 133 -30.94 -14.27 10.35
N ASP A 134 -32.23 -13.94 10.31
CA ASP A 134 -32.98 -13.20 11.34
C ASP A 134 -33.82 -14.11 12.24
N GLY A 135 -33.58 -15.42 12.17
CA GLY A 135 -34.36 -16.39 12.93
C GLY A 135 -35.77 -16.60 12.39
N THR A 136 -36.02 -16.36 11.09
CA THR A 136 -37.32 -16.65 10.46
C THR A 136 -37.29 -17.82 9.48
N ASP A 137 -38.45 -18.44 9.22
CA ASP A 137 -38.63 -19.43 8.16
C ASP A 137 -38.85 -18.75 6.78
N ALA A 138 -38.96 -19.53 5.72
CA ALA A 138 -39.16 -19.05 4.35
C ALA A 138 -40.48 -18.26 4.14
N SER A 139 -41.36 -18.21 5.15
CA SER A 139 -42.57 -17.38 5.14
C SER A 139 -42.43 -16.14 6.03
N GLY A 140 -41.22 -15.82 6.49
CA GLY A 140 -40.93 -14.68 7.35
C GLY A 140 -41.42 -14.85 8.80
N ARG A 141 -41.76 -16.07 9.23
CA ARG A 141 -42.24 -16.31 10.61
C ARG A 141 -41.08 -16.68 11.50
N GLY A 142 -40.98 -16.06 12.67
CA GLY A 142 -39.97 -16.40 13.68
C GLY A 142 -39.99 -17.88 14.04
N VAL A 143 -38.82 -18.50 14.11
CA VAL A 143 -38.63 -19.87 14.57
C VAL A 143 -38.26 -19.88 16.06
N ALA A 144 -38.54 -20.99 16.75
CA ALA A 144 -38.32 -21.08 18.19
C ALA A 144 -36.83 -20.97 18.56
N ALA A 145 -36.52 -20.49 19.76
CA ALA A 145 -35.16 -20.58 20.31
C ALA A 145 -34.67 -22.04 20.31
N GLY A 146 -33.42 -22.27 19.90
CA GLY A 146 -32.88 -23.62 19.73
C GLY A 146 -31.68 -23.71 18.81
N VAL A 147 -31.24 -24.94 18.57
CA VAL A 147 -30.10 -25.23 17.68
C VAL A 147 -30.60 -25.39 16.24
N TYR A 148 -29.94 -24.70 15.31
CA TYR A 148 -30.18 -24.79 13.88
C TYR A 148 -28.90 -25.18 13.16
N LEU A 149 -29.03 -25.72 11.95
CA LEU A 149 -27.92 -25.98 11.05
C LEU A 149 -27.98 -25.01 9.88
N TYR A 150 -26.82 -24.62 9.36
CA TYR A 150 -26.74 -23.91 8.09
C TYR A 150 -25.70 -24.55 7.20
N ARG A 151 -25.95 -24.52 5.89
CA ARG A 151 -25.23 -25.33 4.92
C ARG A 151 -24.98 -24.58 3.64
N LEU A 152 -23.70 -24.50 3.27
CA LEU A 152 -23.25 -24.00 1.97
C LEU A 152 -23.14 -25.18 1.00
N VAL A 153 -23.80 -25.07 -0.14
CA VAL A 153 -23.79 -26.03 -1.24
C VAL A 153 -23.30 -25.32 -2.49
N GLY A 154 -22.22 -25.80 -3.11
CA GLY A 154 -21.80 -25.41 -4.45
C GLY A 154 -21.62 -26.66 -5.31
N ASP A 155 -21.13 -26.50 -6.55
CA ASP A 155 -21.03 -27.59 -7.54
C ASP A 155 -20.30 -28.85 -7.01
N GLU A 156 -19.24 -28.67 -6.23
CA GLU A 156 -18.44 -29.77 -5.65
C GLU A 156 -18.27 -29.68 -4.12
N VAL A 157 -18.96 -28.75 -3.45
CA VAL A 157 -18.75 -28.47 -2.02
C VAL A 157 -20.04 -28.52 -1.22
N ARG A 158 -19.98 -29.18 -0.05
CA ARG A 158 -21.08 -29.18 0.93
C ARG A 158 -20.53 -29.02 2.34
N LEU A 159 -20.58 -27.79 2.88
CA LEU A 159 -20.11 -27.47 4.23
C LEU A 159 -21.31 -27.19 5.12
N THR A 160 -21.34 -27.77 6.33
CA THR A 160 -22.45 -27.59 7.29
C THR A 160 -21.90 -27.17 8.65
N ARG A 161 -22.56 -26.22 9.31
CA ARG A 161 -22.28 -25.81 10.69
C ARG A 161 -23.58 -25.66 11.48
N SER A 162 -23.46 -25.56 12.80
CA SER A 162 -24.58 -25.30 13.71
C SER A 162 -24.52 -23.89 14.30
N MET A 163 -25.69 -23.40 14.69
CA MET A 163 -25.90 -22.12 15.38
C MET A 163 -27.00 -22.25 16.43
N VAL A 164 -27.02 -21.34 17.41
CA VAL A 164 -27.97 -21.35 18.52
C VAL A 164 -28.73 -20.03 18.58
N LEU A 165 -30.05 -20.06 18.37
CA LEU A 165 -30.94 -18.91 18.54
C LEU A 165 -31.45 -18.86 19.99
N LEU A 166 -31.34 -17.70 20.64
CA LEU A 166 -31.90 -17.42 21.97
C LEU A 166 -33.26 -16.71 21.86
N ASP A 167 -34.06 -16.80 22.91
CA ASP A 167 -35.38 -16.17 22.99
C ASP A 167 -35.26 -14.67 23.31
N GLY A 168 -35.99 -13.81 22.59
CA GLY A 168 -35.92 -12.35 22.71
C GLY A 168 -37.28 -11.72 22.99
N ALA A 169 -37.52 -11.34 24.25
CA ALA A 169 -38.61 -10.44 24.63
C ALA A 169 -38.26 -8.99 24.27
N VAL A 170 -39.22 -8.28 23.70
CA VAL A 170 -39.17 -6.86 23.26
C VAL A 170 -39.07 -5.89 24.46
N GLY A 171 -38.21 -4.86 24.42
CA GLY A 171 -38.40 -3.64 25.24
C GLY A 171 -37.19 -2.74 25.60
N THR A 172 -37.12 -1.57 24.94
CA THR A 172 -36.79 -0.19 25.43
C THR A 172 -35.50 0.15 26.23
N ALA A 173 -34.84 1.22 25.78
CA ALA A 173 -33.62 1.84 26.30
C ALA A 173 -33.67 2.40 27.74
N SER A 174 -32.53 2.34 28.45
CA SER A 174 -32.07 3.40 29.37
C SER A 174 -30.56 3.27 29.64
N ALA A 175 -29.88 4.42 29.66
CA ALA A 175 -28.46 4.56 29.95
C ALA A 175 -28.16 4.41 31.45
N GLY A 176 -27.04 3.75 31.78
CA GLY A 176 -26.49 3.68 33.13
C GLY A 176 -25.09 3.05 33.12
N SER A 177 -24.06 3.86 33.38
CA SER A 177 -22.66 3.45 33.48
C SER A 177 -22.30 2.99 34.91
N VAL A 178 -21.72 1.80 35.06
CA VAL A 178 -20.59 1.51 35.99
C VAL A 178 -19.76 0.37 35.36
N GLY A 179 -18.45 0.58 35.25
CA GLY A 179 -17.52 -0.28 34.52
C GLY A 179 -16.91 -1.46 35.29
N ALA A 180 -16.33 -2.36 34.50
CA ALA A 180 -15.17 -3.18 34.83
C ALA A 180 -14.40 -3.40 33.51
N GLU A 181 -13.16 -2.91 33.46
CA GLU A 181 -12.22 -3.06 32.33
C GLU A 181 -11.76 -4.51 32.16
N LEU A 182 -11.58 -4.94 30.91
CA LEU A 182 -10.48 -5.81 30.43
C LEU A 182 -10.43 -5.77 28.88
N GLY A 183 -9.37 -5.18 28.32
CA GLY A 183 -8.79 -5.52 27.00
C GLY A 183 -9.09 -4.59 25.81
N GLY A 184 -8.34 -3.50 25.66
CA GLY A 184 -8.49 -2.49 24.59
C GLY A 184 -8.06 -2.97 23.20
N THR A 185 -8.95 -2.77 22.22
CA THR A 185 -8.67 -2.79 20.78
C THR A 185 -8.52 -1.35 20.27
N GLU A 186 -7.48 -1.14 19.46
CA GLU A 186 -7.06 0.09 18.76
C GLU A 186 -8.20 0.93 18.12
N PRO A 187 -8.07 2.27 18.04
CA PRO A 187 -8.97 3.16 17.31
C PRO A 187 -8.50 3.39 15.85
N SER A 188 -9.37 3.34 14.82
CA SER A 188 -9.21 4.20 13.60
C SER A 188 -10.21 4.09 12.44
N ASP A 189 -11.02 3.04 12.25
CA ASP A 189 -11.85 2.95 11.01
C ASP A 189 -13.10 3.87 10.99
N LEU A 190 -13.61 4.26 12.16
CA LEU A 190 -14.82 5.10 12.31
C LEU A 190 -14.56 6.60 12.04
N ALA A 191 -13.30 7.02 11.92
CA ALA A 191 -12.94 8.43 11.66
C ALA A 191 -12.73 8.74 10.17
N ARG A 192 -12.80 7.73 9.28
CA ARG A 192 -12.64 7.89 7.83
C ARG A 192 -13.95 8.34 7.17
N VAL A 193 -13.82 9.21 6.17
CA VAL A 193 -14.93 9.64 5.30
C VAL A 193 -14.98 8.69 4.12
N TYR A 194 -16.16 8.11 3.88
CA TYR A 194 -16.44 7.21 2.77
C TYR A 194 -17.42 7.89 1.82
N GLY A 195 -17.59 7.35 0.62
CA GLY A 195 -18.73 7.66 -0.22
C GLY A 195 -19.70 6.48 -0.25
N LEU A 196 -20.99 6.78 -0.31
CA LEU A 196 -22.07 5.80 -0.35
C LEU A 196 -22.99 6.10 -1.54
N THR A 197 -23.23 5.10 -2.39
CA THR A 197 -24.20 5.20 -3.48
C THR A 197 -25.26 4.13 -3.37
N VAL A 198 -26.49 4.45 -3.75
CA VAL A 198 -27.59 3.50 -3.93
C VAL A 198 -28.15 3.63 -5.33
N SER A 199 -28.21 2.53 -6.07
CA SER A 199 -28.73 2.49 -7.45
C SER A 199 -29.59 1.25 -7.67
N GLY A 200 -30.60 1.33 -8.53
CA GLY A 200 -31.44 0.19 -8.85
C GLY A 200 -32.39 0.51 -10.00
N GLN A 201 -32.95 -0.52 -10.61
CA GLN A 201 -33.84 -0.36 -11.75
C GLN A 201 -35.04 0.51 -11.40
N GLY A 202 -35.23 1.60 -12.13
CA GLY A 202 -36.34 2.54 -11.92
C GLY A 202 -36.20 3.44 -10.68
N LEU A 203 -35.02 3.51 -10.06
CA LEU A 203 -34.75 4.45 -8.96
C LEU A 203 -33.98 5.67 -9.48
N ILE A 204 -34.23 6.84 -8.89
CA ILE A 204 -33.27 7.94 -8.95
C ILE A 204 -32.08 7.53 -8.07
N PRO A 205 -30.84 7.47 -8.61
CA PRO A 205 -29.67 7.08 -7.82
C PRO A 205 -29.43 8.07 -6.68
N TYR A 206 -29.14 7.54 -5.50
CA TYR A 206 -28.77 8.31 -4.32
C TYR A 206 -27.26 8.29 -4.15
N VAL A 207 -26.68 9.45 -3.84
CA VAL A 207 -25.23 9.61 -3.64
C VAL A 207 -24.99 10.45 -2.39
N ASP A 208 -24.29 9.90 -1.42
CA ASP A 208 -23.68 10.63 -0.31
C ASP A 208 -22.14 10.58 -0.47
N PRO A 209 -21.52 11.65 -0.98
CA PRO A 209 -20.09 11.66 -1.28
C PRO A 209 -19.19 11.86 -0.04
N ALA A 210 -19.77 12.15 1.12
CA ALA A 210 -19.05 12.42 2.36
C ALA A 210 -19.61 11.63 3.55
N PHE A 211 -20.12 10.44 3.26
CA PHE A 211 -20.71 9.51 4.20
C PHE A 211 -19.74 9.15 5.34
N ARG A 212 -20.18 9.37 6.58
CA ARG A 212 -19.41 9.03 7.77
C ARG A 212 -19.96 7.77 8.40
N VAL A 213 -19.08 6.85 8.74
CA VAL A 213 -19.50 5.63 9.45
C VAL A 213 -19.84 6.00 10.88
N GLU A 214 -21.12 5.93 11.21
CA GLU A 214 -21.62 6.08 12.57
C GLU A 214 -21.86 4.70 13.20
N THR A 215 -22.01 4.67 14.53
CA THR A 215 -22.28 3.42 15.26
C THR A 215 -23.74 2.97 15.16
N GLU A 216 -24.62 3.82 14.61
CA GLU A 216 -26.04 3.54 14.42
C GLU A 216 -26.34 3.16 12.96
N ALA A 217 -27.41 2.41 12.73
CA ALA A 217 -27.81 2.00 11.39
C ALA A 217 -28.34 3.19 10.58
N VAL A 218 -27.95 3.26 9.30
CA VAL A 218 -28.26 4.38 8.41
C VAL A 218 -29.61 4.18 7.71
N ASP A 219 -30.44 5.21 7.62
CA ASP A 219 -31.72 5.18 6.92
C ASP A 219 -31.67 6.07 5.67
N ILE A 220 -31.77 5.45 4.49
CA ILE A 220 -31.62 6.10 3.18
C ILE A 220 -32.98 6.13 2.49
N VAL A 221 -33.40 7.33 2.07
CA VAL A 221 -34.65 7.54 1.35
C VAL A 221 -34.35 7.84 -0.11
N VAL A 222 -34.90 7.04 -1.03
CA VAL A 222 -34.72 7.17 -2.49
C VAL A 222 -36.05 7.37 -3.20
N GLU A 223 -36.01 7.85 -4.44
CA GLU A 223 -37.20 8.14 -5.24
C GLU A 223 -37.28 7.23 -6.48
N VAL A 224 -38.49 7.05 -7.04
CA VAL A 224 -38.74 6.23 -8.23
C VAL A 224 -38.77 7.14 -9.46
N LEU A 225 -38.15 6.66 -10.55
CA LEU A 225 -38.14 7.32 -11.84
C LEU A 225 -39.47 7.06 -12.57
N ASP A 226 -40.45 7.95 -12.40
CA ASP A 226 -41.69 7.88 -13.17
C ASP A 226 -41.42 8.22 -14.64
N SER A 227 -42.11 7.52 -15.56
CA SER A 227 -41.96 7.61 -17.02
C SER A 227 -41.69 9.03 -17.52
N VAL A 228 -40.49 9.26 -18.04
CA VAL A 228 -39.90 10.57 -18.35
C VAL A 228 -40.78 11.38 -19.32
N PRO A 229 -41.28 12.57 -18.93
CA PRO A 229 -41.71 13.58 -19.90
C PRO A 229 -40.47 14.18 -20.57
N GLN A 230 -40.47 14.27 -21.90
CA GLN A 230 -39.36 14.81 -22.71
C GLN A 230 -39.11 16.33 -22.55
N ASP A 231 -39.51 16.92 -21.43
CA ASP A 231 -39.43 18.35 -21.20
C ASP A 231 -38.19 18.69 -20.37
N LYS A 232 -37.46 19.73 -20.79
CA LYS A 232 -36.18 20.18 -20.20
C LYS A 232 -36.26 20.48 -18.70
N GLU A 233 -37.45 20.76 -18.21
CA GLU A 233 -37.73 21.03 -16.80
C GLU A 233 -37.62 19.76 -15.92
N ALA A 234 -37.84 18.57 -16.48
CA ALA A 234 -37.71 17.29 -15.76
C ALA A 234 -36.24 16.87 -15.61
N VAL A 235 -35.42 17.09 -16.63
CA VAL A 235 -33.95 16.91 -16.59
C VAL A 235 -33.32 17.87 -15.58
N ARG A 236 -33.83 19.11 -15.51
CA ARG A 236 -33.45 20.09 -14.48
C ARG A 236 -33.79 19.69 -13.05
N ARG A 237 -34.87 18.92 -12.85
CA ARG A 237 -35.21 18.35 -11.53
C ARG A 237 -34.37 17.12 -11.20
N LEU A 238 -33.90 16.37 -12.20
CA LEU A 238 -33.07 15.18 -12.03
C LEU A 238 -31.62 15.51 -11.67
N LEU A 239 -31.11 16.64 -12.16
CA LEU A 239 -29.75 17.15 -11.98
C LEU A 239 -29.71 18.31 -10.96
N GLY A 240 -30.40 18.16 -9.81
CA GLY A 240 -30.65 19.17 -8.79
C GLY A 240 -29.83 20.47 -8.85
N ASP A 241 -30.51 21.61 -9.03
CA ASP A 241 -29.95 22.98 -9.01
C ASP A 241 -28.64 23.18 -9.79
N LEU A 242 -28.77 23.31 -11.11
CA LEU A 242 -27.92 24.24 -11.86
C LEU A 242 -28.07 25.62 -11.22
N ASP A 243 -27.10 26.04 -10.42
CA ASP A 243 -27.07 27.41 -9.96
C ASP A 243 -27.01 28.37 -11.17
N ASN A 244 -27.37 29.64 -10.96
CA ASN A 244 -27.38 30.64 -12.03
C ASN A 244 -25.97 30.92 -12.63
N SER A 245 -24.94 30.16 -12.27
CA SER A 245 -23.60 30.17 -12.87
C SER A 245 -23.37 29.04 -13.88
N GLY A 246 -24.30 28.10 -14.03
CA GLY A 246 -24.25 27.05 -15.07
C GLY A 246 -23.21 25.97 -14.81
N ARG A 247 -22.81 25.74 -13.55
CA ARG A 247 -21.93 24.62 -13.15
C ARG A 247 -22.76 23.43 -12.69
N VAL A 248 -22.30 22.23 -13.03
CA VAL A 248 -22.85 20.93 -12.61
C VAL A 248 -22.01 20.45 -11.44
N ASP A 249 -22.64 20.05 -10.33
CA ASP A 249 -21.93 19.52 -9.16
C ASP A 249 -21.27 18.17 -9.52
N TRP A 250 -20.16 17.84 -8.86
CA TRP A 250 -19.52 16.53 -8.89
C TRP A 250 -20.49 15.38 -8.63
N ALA A 251 -21.52 15.58 -7.80
CA ALA A 251 -22.57 14.59 -7.55
C ALA A 251 -23.45 14.32 -8.79
N ASP A 252 -23.73 15.35 -9.59
CA ASP A 252 -24.55 15.27 -10.81
C ASP A 252 -23.76 14.70 -12.00
N ALA A 253 -22.47 15.01 -12.09
CA ALA A 253 -21.57 14.40 -13.07
C ALA A 253 -21.39 12.89 -12.84
N LEU A 254 -21.40 12.44 -11.59
CA LEU A 254 -21.37 11.03 -11.22
C LEU A 254 -22.67 10.30 -11.59
N LEU A 255 -23.82 10.99 -11.56
CA LEU A 255 -25.13 10.48 -11.92
C LEU A 255 -25.23 10.09 -13.42
N ALA A 256 -24.58 10.87 -14.30
CA ALA A 256 -24.54 10.62 -15.74
C ALA A 256 -23.68 9.40 -16.13
N VAL A 257 -22.60 9.13 -15.37
CA VAL A 257 -21.70 7.99 -15.61
C VAL A 257 -22.32 6.64 -15.21
N LEU A 258 -23.26 6.64 -14.25
CA LEU A 258 -23.85 5.42 -13.69
C LEU A 258 -25.02 4.83 -14.50
N TYR A 259 -25.52 5.50 -15.54
CA TYR A 259 -26.76 5.12 -16.23
C TYR A 259 -26.60 4.33 -17.56
N SER A 260 -25.39 3.86 -17.89
CA SER A 260 -25.15 3.09 -19.11
C SER A 260 -25.25 1.57 -18.90
N GLU A 261 -26.47 1.02 -18.87
CA GLU A 261 -26.70 -0.41 -19.14
C GLU A 261 -27.77 -0.59 -20.22
N ASP A 262 -27.35 -0.69 -21.48
CA ASP A 262 -28.11 -1.39 -22.52
C ASP A 262 -27.20 -2.45 -23.18
N PRO A 263 -27.49 -3.76 -23.00
CA PRO A 263 -26.70 -4.86 -23.55
C PRO A 263 -26.91 -5.14 -25.06
N SER A 264 -27.51 -4.21 -25.83
CA SER A 264 -27.79 -4.41 -27.26
C SER A 264 -26.73 -3.89 -28.25
N ILE A 265 -25.61 -3.32 -27.79
CA ILE A 265 -24.57 -2.76 -28.67
C ILE A 265 -23.36 -3.71 -28.78
N ALA A 266 -23.17 -4.30 -29.97
CA ALA A 266 -21.99 -5.10 -30.32
C ALA A 266 -20.82 -4.21 -30.77
N LEU A 267 -19.62 -4.46 -30.21
CA LEU A 267 -18.37 -3.75 -30.52
C LEU A 267 -17.67 -4.31 -31.77
N PRO A 268 -17.05 -3.46 -32.63
CA PRO A 268 -15.97 -3.88 -33.51
C PRO A 268 -14.64 -3.13 -33.27
N ASN A 269 -13.63 -3.92 -32.88
CA ASN A 269 -12.18 -3.90 -33.17
C ASN A 269 -11.31 -2.61 -33.19
N ASN A 270 -10.33 -2.65 -32.27
CA ASN A 270 -8.88 -2.37 -32.37
C ASN A 270 -8.36 -1.02 -32.87
N GLY A 271 -8.19 -0.11 -31.90
CA GLY A 271 -6.92 0.58 -31.61
C GLY A 271 -6.67 1.91 -32.33
N ASP A 272 -7.00 3.03 -31.67
CA ASP A 272 -6.03 3.99 -31.09
C ASP A 272 -6.82 5.17 -30.48
N ILE A 273 -7.03 5.20 -29.16
CA ILE A 273 -7.69 6.30 -28.43
C ILE A 273 -7.09 6.37 -27.01
N SER A 274 -6.44 7.50 -26.69
CA SER A 274 -6.01 7.86 -25.34
C SER A 274 -6.95 8.94 -24.78
N LEU A 275 -7.44 8.73 -23.56
CA LEU A 275 -8.33 9.64 -22.83
C LEU A 275 -7.50 10.69 -22.08
N GLY A 276 -7.80 11.99 -22.19
CA GLY A 276 -7.47 12.89 -21.07
C GLY A 276 -7.19 14.39 -21.26
N ASP A 277 -7.33 15.00 -22.44
CA ASP A 277 -7.11 16.46 -22.53
C ASP A 277 -8.30 17.26 -21.94
N VAL A 278 -8.10 17.86 -20.77
CA VAL A 278 -8.95 18.94 -20.22
C VAL A 278 -8.19 20.26 -20.39
N SER A 279 -8.81 21.27 -21.01
CA SER A 279 -8.16 22.55 -21.28
C SER A 279 -7.98 23.42 -20.01
N ARG A 280 -7.09 24.43 -20.11
CA ARG A 280 -6.57 25.31 -19.04
C ARG A 280 -7.60 26.12 -18.23
N ASP A 281 -8.88 26.01 -18.55
CA ASP A 281 -9.97 26.76 -17.92
C ASP A 281 -10.89 25.84 -17.09
N GLY A 282 -10.61 24.54 -17.03
CA GLY A 282 -11.28 23.57 -16.15
C GLY A 282 -12.70 23.16 -16.60
N GLN A 283 -13.00 23.20 -17.90
CA GLN A 283 -14.21 22.61 -18.48
C GLN A 283 -13.83 21.40 -19.36
N ILE A 284 -14.62 20.32 -19.25
CA ILE A 284 -14.66 19.22 -20.22
C ILE A 284 -15.52 19.70 -21.40
N ASP A 285 -15.04 19.62 -22.64
CA ASP A 285 -15.88 19.94 -23.79
C ASP A 285 -16.93 18.82 -23.97
N LEU A 286 -18.21 19.22 -24.07
CA LEU A 286 -19.34 18.32 -24.25
C LEU A 286 -19.27 17.56 -25.60
N ALA A 287 -18.38 17.94 -26.51
CA ALA A 287 -18.10 17.23 -27.76
C ALA A 287 -17.29 15.93 -27.56
N ASP A 288 -16.42 15.84 -26.56
CA ASP A 288 -15.70 14.60 -26.22
C ASP A 288 -16.62 13.57 -25.53
N ALA A 289 -17.75 14.03 -25.01
CA ALA A 289 -18.80 13.18 -24.49
C ALA A 289 -19.83 12.75 -25.56
N GLN A 290 -19.80 13.29 -26.79
CA GLN A 290 -20.84 13.05 -27.79
C GLN A 290 -20.43 12.86 -29.26
N LEU A 291 -19.14 12.90 -29.65
CA LEU A 291 -18.74 12.73 -31.06
C LEU A 291 -18.39 11.29 -31.49
N ILE A 292 -19.25 10.34 -31.14
CA ILE A 292 -19.76 9.44 -32.19
C ILE A 292 -20.86 10.21 -32.90
N GLU A 293 -20.49 11.15 -33.76
CA GLU A 293 -21.26 11.54 -34.95
C GLU A 293 -20.51 12.67 -35.66
N THR A 294 -20.09 12.41 -36.89
CA THR A 294 -19.47 13.38 -37.84
C THR A 294 -17.96 13.57 -37.69
N TYR A 295 -17.15 12.79 -38.43
CA TYR A 295 -16.27 13.28 -39.51
C TYR A 295 -15.13 12.29 -39.82
N SER A 296 -15.26 11.59 -40.95
CA SER A 296 -14.15 11.05 -41.71
C SER A 296 -13.37 12.19 -42.38
N ILE A 297 -12.07 12.33 -42.13
CA ILE A 297 -11.15 13.03 -43.05
C ILE A 297 -9.86 12.21 -43.19
N ASP A 298 -9.40 12.10 -44.43
CA ASP A 298 -8.20 11.38 -44.85
C ASP A 298 -6.92 12.15 -44.44
N PRO A 299 -6.03 11.57 -43.63
CA PRO A 299 -4.80 12.23 -43.16
C PRO A 299 -3.74 12.46 -44.25
N SER A 300 -4.02 12.13 -45.52
CA SER A 300 -3.14 12.38 -46.66
C SER A 300 -3.43 13.67 -47.44
N ASP A 301 -4.34 14.53 -46.98
CA ASP A 301 -4.68 15.80 -47.67
C ASP A 301 -3.48 16.79 -47.69
N PRO A 302 -2.89 17.07 -48.87
CA PRO A 302 -1.72 17.93 -49.02
C PRO A 302 -2.01 19.43 -48.92
N SER A 303 -3.26 19.83 -48.64
CA SER A 303 -3.67 21.23 -48.48
C SER A 303 -3.53 21.76 -47.04
N LEU A 304 -3.14 20.91 -46.08
CA LEU A 304 -2.90 21.31 -44.69
C LEU A 304 -1.57 22.10 -44.56
N PRO A 305 -1.54 23.24 -43.83
CA PRO A 305 -0.33 24.06 -43.72
C PRO A 305 0.77 23.33 -42.93
N ALA A 306 1.98 23.25 -43.48
CA ALA A 306 3.15 22.73 -42.78
C ALA A 306 3.69 23.74 -41.76
N GLY A 307 3.81 23.34 -40.49
CA GLY A 307 4.67 24.03 -39.50
C GLY A 307 3.99 24.67 -38.29
N ILE A 308 3.18 23.94 -37.53
CA ILE A 308 2.82 24.34 -36.16
C ILE A 308 3.25 23.23 -35.21
N GLY A 309 4.32 23.47 -34.45
CA GLY A 309 4.87 22.48 -33.52
C GLY A 309 6.23 22.86 -32.95
N LYS A 310 6.34 24.02 -32.30
CA LYS A 310 7.33 24.24 -31.24
C LYS A 310 6.74 25.11 -30.13
N SER A 311 6.34 24.44 -29.05
CA SER A 311 6.31 24.91 -27.66
C SER A 311 6.92 23.77 -26.85
N VAL A 312 7.95 24.05 -26.05
CA VAL A 312 8.50 23.11 -25.07
C VAL A 312 7.84 23.48 -23.75
N ASP A 313 6.76 22.79 -23.42
CA ASP A 313 6.18 22.79 -22.08
C ASP A 313 6.84 21.66 -21.26
N PRO A 314 7.08 21.84 -19.94
CA PRO A 314 7.48 20.73 -19.09
C PRO A 314 6.40 19.63 -19.17
N PRO A 315 6.77 18.34 -19.24
CA PRO A 315 5.79 17.26 -19.32
C PRO A 315 4.84 17.33 -18.12
N PRO A 316 3.54 17.05 -18.30
CA PRO A 316 2.59 17.03 -17.19
C PRO A 316 3.07 16.06 -16.12
N LEU A 317 2.88 16.45 -14.85
CA LEU A 317 3.14 15.55 -13.73
C LEU A 317 2.19 14.37 -13.84
N ASP A 318 2.73 13.18 -14.10
CA ASP A 318 1.97 11.93 -14.15
C ASP A 318 1.17 11.65 -12.86
N ASP A 319 1.64 12.18 -11.72
CA ASP A 319 0.97 12.13 -10.43
C ASP A 319 0.73 13.55 -9.88
N PRO A 320 -0.53 13.99 -9.67
CA PRO A 320 -0.84 15.34 -9.21
C PRO A 320 -0.27 15.64 -7.81
N ARG A 321 0.06 14.63 -7.00
CA ARG A 321 0.69 14.81 -5.69
C ARG A 321 2.10 15.37 -5.80
N LEU A 322 2.77 15.22 -6.94
CA LEU A 322 4.09 15.80 -7.16
C LEU A 322 4.11 17.33 -7.16
N THR A 323 2.95 17.98 -7.33
CA THR A 323 2.82 19.44 -7.15
C THR A 323 3.09 19.91 -5.72
N GLN A 324 3.02 18.99 -4.75
CA GLN A 324 3.31 19.25 -3.35
C GLN A 324 4.81 19.16 -3.05
N ILE A 325 5.61 18.68 -4.00
CA ILE A 325 7.05 18.55 -3.83
C ILE A 325 7.73 19.88 -4.11
N GLU A 326 8.36 20.43 -3.08
CA GLU A 326 9.19 21.61 -3.14
C GLU A 326 10.61 21.20 -3.52
N LEU A 327 11.17 21.88 -4.53
CA LEU A 327 12.51 21.68 -5.06
C LEU A 327 13.21 23.04 -5.25
N PRO A 328 14.55 23.08 -5.24
CA PRO A 328 15.30 24.26 -5.67
C PRO A 328 14.93 24.68 -7.09
N GLU A 329 15.12 25.96 -7.38
CA GLU A 329 14.85 26.53 -8.71
C GLU A 329 15.58 25.74 -9.82
N GLY A 330 14.88 25.50 -10.93
CA GLY A 330 15.40 24.76 -12.08
C GLY A 330 15.21 23.24 -12.01
N PHE A 331 14.92 22.68 -10.83
CA PHE A 331 14.68 21.25 -10.70
C PHE A 331 13.23 20.87 -10.98
N HIS A 332 13.05 19.69 -11.54
CA HIS A 332 11.77 19.09 -11.87
C HIS A 332 11.74 17.64 -11.39
N ILE A 333 10.63 17.23 -10.77
CA ILE A 333 10.35 15.84 -10.42
C ILE A 333 9.21 15.30 -11.28
N ARG A 334 9.32 14.04 -11.69
CA ARG A 334 8.25 13.29 -12.36
C ARG A 334 8.26 11.83 -11.94
N VAL A 335 7.22 11.10 -12.28
CA VAL A 335 7.21 9.64 -12.12
C VAL A 335 8.09 9.03 -13.21
N TYR A 336 9.05 8.19 -12.79
CA TYR A 336 9.82 7.32 -13.68
C TYR A 336 9.10 6.01 -13.90
N ALA A 337 8.56 5.39 -12.84
CA ALA A 337 7.85 4.12 -12.94
C ALA A 337 6.73 4.03 -11.90
N GLU A 338 5.65 3.37 -12.29
CA GLU A 338 4.52 3.03 -11.41
C GLU A 338 4.41 1.51 -11.23
N GLY A 339 3.56 1.05 -10.30
CA GLY A 339 3.29 -0.38 -10.16
C GLY A 339 4.45 -1.17 -9.53
N VAL A 340 5.28 -0.51 -8.73
CA VAL A 340 6.43 -1.11 -8.02
C VAL A 340 6.20 -1.10 -6.51
N PRO A 341 5.13 -1.74 -5.99
CA PRO A 341 4.80 -1.66 -4.57
C PRO A 341 5.93 -2.19 -3.70
N GLY A 342 6.32 -1.42 -2.68
CA GLY A 342 7.42 -1.78 -1.80
C GLY A 342 8.81 -1.55 -2.39
N ALA A 343 8.96 -0.70 -3.41
CA ALA A 343 10.24 -0.33 -4.03
C ALA A 343 11.27 0.18 -3.00
N ARG A 344 12.42 -0.49 -2.90
CA ARG A 344 13.50 -0.14 -1.99
C ARG A 344 14.80 0.10 -2.78
N SER A 345 15.83 -0.71 -2.57
CA SER A 345 17.15 -0.48 -3.16
C SER A 345 17.12 -0.56 -4.69
N LEU A 346 17.91 0.31 -5.31
CA LEU A 346 18.01 0.48 -6.75
C LEU A 346 19.39 0.05 -7.27
N SER A 347 19.40 -0.73 -8.35
CA SER A 347 20.63 -1.06 -9.08
C SER A 347 20.38 -1.00 -10.59
N LEU A 348 21.18 -0.24 -11.32
CA LEU A 348 21.05 -0.08 -12.76
C LEU A 348 22.08 -0.96 -13.49
N SER A 349 21.66 -1.65 -14.53
CA SER A 349 22.58 -2.33 -15.46
C SER A 349 23.09 -1.37 -16.55
N PRO A 350 24.24 -1.69 -17.20
CA PRO A 350 24.71 -0.92 -18.35
C PRO A 350 23.74 -0.86 -19.53
N SER A 351 22.80 -1.80 -19.66
CA SER A 351 21.79 -1.79 -20.73
C SER A 351 20.58 -0.90 -20.43
N GLY A 352 20.49 -0.32 -19.22
CA GLY A 352 19.39 0.53 -18.79
C GLY A 352 18.27 -0.21 -18.04
N THR A 353 18.45 -1.49 -17.68
CA THR A 353 17.50 -2.19 -16.83
C THR A 353 17.69 -1.76 -15.37
N LEU A 354 16.64 -1.20 -14.77
CA LEU A 354 16.64 -0.84 -13.35
C LEU A 354 16.08 -2.00 -12.51
N PHE A 355 16.92 -2.58 -11.68
CA PHE A 355 16.53 -3.60 -10.71
C PHE A 355 16.11 -2.96 -9.40
N VAL A 356 14.99 -3.42 -8.84
CA VAL A 356 14.40 -2.86 -7.62
C VAL A 356 14.11 -3.98 -6.63
N GLY A 357 14.76 -3.92 -5.47
CA GLY A 357 14.49 -4.84 -4.36
C GLY A 357 13.27 -4.41 -3.55
N THR A 358 12.68 -5.33 -2.78
CA THR A 358 11.61 -5.00 -1.83
C THR A 358 11.84 -5.58 -0.45
N ARG A 359 11.28 -4.91 0.56
CA ARG A 359 11.19 -5.46 1.92
C ARG A 359 9.84 -6.14 2.13
N SER A 360 8.76 -5.48 1.72
CA SER A 360 7.39 -5.98 1.78
C SER A 360 6.99 -6.59 0.42
N GLY A 361 6.11 -7.58 0.41
CA GLY A 361 5.65 -8.21 -0.84
C GLY A 361 6.61 -9.27 -1.41
N SER A 362 7.83 -9.40 -0.90
CA SER A 362 8.73 -10.53 -1.18
C SER A 362 9.09 -10.69 -2.67
N ARG A 363 9.39 -9.57 -3.35
CA ARG A 363 9.63 -9.53 -4.80
C ARG A 363 10.91 -8.78 -5.16
N VAL A 364 11.43 -9.06 -6.34
CA VAL A 364 12.41 -8.22 -7.03
C VAL A 364 11.83 -7.85 -8.38
N TYR A 365 11.95 -6.58 -8.76
CA TYR A 365 11.47 -6.08 -10.04
C TYR A 365 12.63 -5.77 -10.98
N ALA A 366 12.35 -5.87 -12.28
CA ALA A 366 13.17 -5.29 -13.35
C ALA A 366 12.30 -4.31 -14.14
N LEU A 367 12.81 -3.10 -14.33
CA LEU A 367 12.11 -2.00 -14.98
C LEU A 367 12.87 -1.61 -16.23
N ARG A 368 12.16 -1.40 -17.34
CA ARG A 368 12.73 -0.93 -18.60
C ARG A 368 11.91 0.21 -19.18
N ASP A 369 12.63 1.24 -19.55
CA ASP A 369 12.24 2.27 -20.52
C ASP A 369 12.44 1.66 -21.92
N GLU A 370 11.35 1.43 -22.65
CA GLU A 370 11.40 0.77 -23.96
C GLU A 370 11.42 1.75 -25.15
N ASP A 371 10.98 2.99 -24.96
CA ASP A 371 10.89 4.01 -26.01
C ASP A 371 11.86 5.19 -25.86
N GLY A 372 12.59 5.25 -24.74
CA GLY A 372 13.62 6.21 -24.45
C GLY A 372 13.10 7.57 -23.97
N ASP A 373 11.84 7.66 -23.52
CA ASP A 373 11.25 8.90 -23.03
C ASP A 373 11.64 9.24 -21.56
N HIS A 374 12.47 8.39 -20.95
CA HIS A 374 12.90 8.40 -19.55
C HIS A 374 11.77 8.14 -18.54
N LYS A 375 10.78 7.34 -18.94
CA LYS A 375 9.81 6.63 -18.12
C LYS A 375 10.00 5.13 -18.36
N ALA A 376 9.65 4.30 -17.39
CA ALA A 376 9.72 2.85 -17.53
C ALA A 376 8.31 2.29 -17.61
N GLU A 377 7.93 1.86 -18.80
CA GLU A 377 6.61 1.31 -19.13
C GLU A 377 6.54 -0.15 -18.70
N ARG A 378 7.68 -0.85 -18.80
CA ARG A 378 7.74 -2.28 -18.56
C ARG A 378 8.24 -2.58 -17.17
N VAL A 379 7.33 -3.06 -16.32
CA VAL A 379 7.61 -3.50 -14.96
C VAL A 379 7.44 -5.01 -14.86
N ILE A 380 8.54 -5.72 -14.62
CA ILE A 380 8.59 -7.19 -14.58
C ILE A 380 8.80 -7.64 -13.13
N ILE A 381 7.99 -8.57 -12.65
CA ILE A 381 8.30 -9.30 -11.40
C ILE A 381 9.36 -10.36 -11.74
N LEU A 382 10.61 -10.03 -11.46
CA LEU A 382 11.77 -10.88 -11.76
C LEU A 382 11.86 -12.08 -10.81
N ALA A 383 11.58 -11.87 -9.53
CA ALA A 383 11.56 -12.94 -8.54
C ALA A 383 10.45 -12.70 -7.51
N SER A 384 9.92 -13.78 -6.94
CA SER A 384 8.88 -13.73 -5.91
C SER A 384 9.09 -14.82 -4.85
N GLY A 385 8.44 -14.67 -3.69
CA GLY A 385 8.54 -15.63 -2.59
C GLY A 385 9.84 -15.53 -1.79
N LEU A 386 10.64 -14.47 -2.00
CA LEU A 386 11.88 -14.23 -1.28
C LEU A 386 11.63 -13.60 0.11
N ASN A 387 12.50 -13.86 1.06
CA ASN A 387 12.49 -13.32 2.41
C ASN A 387 13.14 -11.92 2.46
N ARG A 388 12.30 -10.89 2.27
CA ARG A 388 12.68 -9.47 2.33
C ARG A 388 13.89 -9.14 1.44
N PRO A 389 13.79 -9.38 0.11
CA PRO A 389 14.88 -9.17 -0.85
C PRO A 389 15.15 -7.66 -1.10
N ASN A 390 15.54 -6.93 -0.06
CA ASN A 390 15.69 -5.48 -0.11
C ASN A 390 16.87 -5.08 -1.00
N GLY A 391 18.01 -5.74 -0.85
CA GLY A 391 19.26 -5.34 -1.50
C GLY A 391 19.38 -5.97 -2.88
N VAL A 392 19.69 -5.16 -3.87
CA VAL A 392 19.98 -5.57 -5.25
C VAL A 392 21.27 -4.91 -5.72
N ALA A 393 22.12 -5.66 -6.42
CA ALA A 393 23.33 -5.14 -7.03
C ALA A 393 23.62 -5.87 -8.34
N PHE A 394 24.08 -5.16 -9.36
CA PHE A 394 24.43 -5.73 -10.66
C PHE A 394 25.93 -5.67 -10.90
N LYS A 395 26.51 -6.75 -11.43
CA LYS A 395 27.91 -6.77 -11.86
C LYS A 395 28.13 -7.87 -12.91
N ASP A 396 28.87 -7.53 -13.96
CA ASP A 396 29.35 -8.46 -14.99
C ASP A 396 28.26 -9.40 -15.58
N GLY A 397 27.06 -8.85 -15.80
CA GLY A 397 25.91 -9.59 -16.35
C GLY A 397 25.02 -10.25 -15.30
N ASP A 398 25.47 -10.33 -14.06
CA ASP A 398 24.78 -11.03 -12.98
C ASP A 398 24.06 -10.05 -12.04
N LEU A 399 22.87 -10.44 -11.60
CA LEU A 399 22.13 -9.75 -10.54
C LEU A 399 22.29 -10.49 -9.22
N TYR A 400 22.70 -9.75 -8.20
CA TYR A 400 22.81 -10.20 -6.83
C TYR A 400 21.60 -9.69 -6.05
N VAL A 401 20.97 -10.57 -5.27
CA VAL A 401 19.80 -10.26 -4.45
C VAL A 401 20.06 -10.70 -3.02
N ALA A 402 19.90 -9.78 -2.07
CA ALA A 402 20.13 -10.04 -0.66
C ALA A 402 18.82 -10.27 0.10
N GLU A 403 18.66 -11.49 0.63
CA GLU A 403 17.66 -11.82 1.64
C GLU A 403 18.25 -11.66 3.05
N VAL A 404 17.42 -11.85 4.08
CA VAL A 404 17.84 -11.73 5.48
C VAL A 404 19.06 -12.59 5.81
N SER A 405 19.05 -13.86 5.39
CA SER A 405 20.06 -14.86 5.77
C SER A 405 20.95 -15.33 4.63
N ARG A 406 20.81 -14.79 3.40
CA ARG A 406 21.59 -15.24 2.25
C ARG A 406 21.68 -14.22 1.11
N ILE A 407 22.69 -14.40 0.27
CA ILE A 407 22.91 -13.69 -0.99
C ILE A 407 22.69 -14.67 -2.14
N LEU A 408 21.80 -14.29 -3.05
CA LEU A 408 21.47 -15.02 -4.27
C LEU A 408 22.13 -14.35 -5.47
N ARG A 409 22.47 -15.13 -6.50
CA ARG A 409 22.96 -14.65 -7.80
C ARG A 409 22.14 -15.23 -8.94
N TYR A 410 21.60 -14.35 -9.78
CA TYR A 410 20.95 -14.68 -11.04
C TYR A 410 21.92 -14.40 -12.18
N ARG A 411 22.34 -15.47 -12.87
CA ARG A 411 23.35 -15.38 -13.93
C ARG A 411 22.78 -14.75 -15.20
N ASN A 412 23.56 -13.89 -15.84
CA ASN A 412 23.24 -13.32 -17.16
C ASN A 412 21.80 -12.80 -17.24
N ILE A 413 21.37 -12.04 -16.23
CA ILE A 413 19.96 -11.80 -15.96
C ILE A 413 19.27 -11.02 -17.07
N GLU A 414 20.00 -10.17 -17.78
CA GLU A 414 19.45 -9.30 -18.83
C GLU A 414 18.95 -10.09 -20.04
N ALA A 415 19.51 -11.27 -20.30
CA ALA A 415 19.05 -12.16 -21.35
C ALA A 415 17.78 -12.95 -20.97
N HIS A 416 17.37 -12.88 -19.70
CA HIS A 416 16.39 -13.78 -19.11
C HIS A 416 15.36 -13.06 -18.23
N LEU A 417 15.06 -11.78 -18.48
CA LEU A 417 14.15 -10.98 -17.64
C LEU A 417 12.74 -11.59 -17.52
N ASP A 418 12.20 -12.15 -18.60
CA ASP A 418 10.86 -12.78 -18.60
C ASP A 418 10.83 -14.19 -18.02
N ASN A 419 11.98 -14.86 -17.97
CA ASN A 419 12.12 -16.20 -17.43
C ASN A 419 13.48 -16.36 -16.73
N PRO A 420 13.63 -15.76 -15.54
CA PRO A 420 14.90 -15.75 -14.84
C PRO A 420 15.36 -17.18 -14.49
N PRO A 421 16.68 -17.45 -14.53
CA PRO A 421 17.20 -18.74 -14.11
C PRO A 421 16.97 -18.96 -12.62
N GLN A 422 17.08 -20.22 -12.18
CA GLN A 422 17.17 -20.51 -10.75
C GLN A 422 18.41 -19.82 -10.17
N PRO A 423 18.31 -19.12 -9.03
CA PRO A 423 19.44 -18.43 -8.46
C PRO A 423 20.45 -19.40 -7.87
N GLU A 424 21.72 -19.04 -7.97
CA GLU A 424 22.81 -19.65 -7.23
C GLU A 424 22.89 -19.02 -5.84
N ILE A 425 23.14 -19.83 -4.80
CA ILE A 425 23.46 -19.32 -3.46
C ILE A 425 24.93 -18.92 -3.46
N VAL A 426 25.20 -17.63 -3.24
CA VAL A 426 26.57 -17.11 -3.09
C VAL A 426 27.05 -17.30 -1.66
N ASN A 427 26.18 -17.02 -0.69
CA ASN A 427 26.43 -17.22 0.74
C ASN A 427 25.09 -17.35 1.47
N ASP A 428 24.94 -18.33 2.35
CA ASP A 428 23.76 -18.53 3.21
C ASP A 428 24.09 -18.64 4.71
N SER A 429 25.27 -18.15 5.10
CA SER A 429 25.76 -18.18 6.48
C SER A 429 25.35 -16.94 7.29
N PHE A 430 24.58 -16.01 6.73
CA PHE A 430 24.13 -14.83 7.44
C PHE A 430 23.06 -15.18 8.50
N PRO A 431 22.95 -14.39 9.58
CA PRO A 431 21.94 -14.65 10.60
C PRO A 431 20.50 -14.55 10.09
N THR A 432 19.57 -15.18 10.79
CA THR A 432 18.15 -15.29 10.39
C THR A 432 17.24 -14.25 11.04
N ASP A 433 17.76 -13.46 11.98
CA ASP A 433 17.02 -12.48 12.75
C ASP A 433 16.39 -11.41 11.85
N ARG A 434 15.09 -11.15 12.06
CA ARG A 434 14.31 -10.26 11.18
C ARG A 434 14.49 -8.78 11.51
N ALA A 435 14.80 -8.45 12.76
CA ALA A 435 15.06 -7.07 13.19
C ALA A 435 16.34 -6.59 12.51
N HIS A 436 16.23 -5.53 11.70
CA HIS A 436 17.31 -4.98 10.88
C HIS A 436 18.06 -6.01 10.00
N GLY A 437 17.43 -7.16 9.72
CA GLY A 437 18.06 -8.24 8.98
C GLY A 437 18.06 -8.06 7.45
N TRP A 438 17.18 -7.20 6.92
CA TRP A 438 17.17 -6.88 5.50
C TRP A 438 18.43 -6.08 5.14
N LYS A 439 18.99 -6.33 3.96
CA LYS A 439 20.33 -5.84 3.60
C LYS A 439 20.24 -4.83 2.47
N PHE A 440 21.06 -3.78 2.52
CA PHE A 440 21.47 -3.03 1.34
C PHE A 440 22.73 -3.70 0.77
N ILE A 441 22.96 -3.71 -0.55
CA ILE A 441 24.20 -4.28 -1.11
C ILE A 441 24.68 -3.43 -2.28
N ARG A 442 26.00 -3.30 -2.43
CA ARG A 442 26.63 -2.59 -3.54
C ARG A 442 28.06 -3.10 -3.71
N PHE A 443 28.54 -3.13 -4.95
CA PHE A 443 29.93 -3.47 -5.21
C PHE A 443 30.84 -2.27 -4.92
N GLY A 444 31.93 -2.52 -4.19
CA GLY A 444 32.98 -1.55 -3.96
C GLY A 444 33.95 -1.43 -5.14
N PRO A 445 34.85 -0.44 -5.10
CA PRO A 445 35.87 -0.24 -6.13
C PRO A 445 36.90 -1.37 -6.19
N ASP A 446 37.02 -2.16 -5.12
CA ASP A 446 37.82 -3.40 -5.06
C ASP A 446 37.15 -4.59 -5.75
N GLY A 447 35.90 -4.42 -6.19
CA GLY A 447 35.12 -5.45 -6.85
C GLY A 447 34.45 -6.45 -5.89
N LEU A 448 34.55 -6.26 -4.58
CA LEU A 448 33.86 -7.08 -3.58
C LEU A 448 32.45 -6.55 -3.33
N LEU A 449 31.54 -7.43 -2.91
CA LEU A 449 30.16 -7.08 -2.60
C LEU A 449 30.05 -6.65 -1.14
N TYR A 450 29.75 -5.39 -0.87
CA TYR A 450 29.59 -4.91 0.50
C TYR A 450 28.18 -5.20 1.01
N VAL A 451 28.11 -5.67 2.26
CA VAL A 451 26.90 -6.20 2.89
C VAL A 451 26.85 -5.78 4.36
N PRO A 452 25.85 -4.99 4.79
CA PRO A 452 25.59 -4.69 6.18
C PRO A 452 24.83 -5.84 6.85
N VAL A 453 25.06 -6.00 8.15
CA VAL A 453 24.28 -6.87 9.02
C VAL A 453 23.86 -6.04 10.23
N GLY A 454 22.61 -5.57 10.21
CA GLY A 454 22.07 -4.73 11.28
C GLY A 454 21.94 -5.47 12.61
N ALA A 455 21.84 -4.72 13.71
CA ALA A 455 21.66 -5.27 15.04
C ALA A 455 20.32 -6.04 15.17
N PRO A 456 20.29 -7.20 15.85
CA PRO A 456 19.07 -8.02 15.95
C PRO A 456 18.03 -7.46 16.93
N CYS A 457 18.21 -6.21 17.37
CA CYS A 457 17.51 -5.59 18.49
C CYS A 457 17.50 -4.07 18.30
N ASN A 458 16.80 -3.36 19.20
CA ASN A 458 16.94 -1.91 19.28
C ASN A 458 18.30 -1.50 19.88
N ILE A 459 18.62 -2.03 21.07
CA ILE A 459 19.87 -1.78 21.78
C ILE A 459 20.38 -3.08 22.43
N CYS A 460 21.53 -3.59 21.99
CA CYS A 460 22.16 -4.76 22.56
C CYS A 460 23.62 -4.88 22.11
N ALA A 461 24.45 -5.48 22.97
CA ALA A 461 25.74 -6.02 22.54
C ALA A 461 25.50 -7.35 21.80
N SER A 462 25.98 -7.45 20.57
CA SER A 462 25.86 -8.65 19.74
C SER A 462 27.22 -9.00 19.13
N PRO A 463 27.53 -10.30 18.96
CA PRO A 463 28.79 -10.70 18.34
C PRO A 463 28.77 -10.46 16.83
N ASP A 464 29.94 -10.45 16.21
CA ASP A 464 30.06 -10.48 14.75
C ASP A 464 29.20 -11.65 14.17
N PRO A 465 28.54 -11.44 13.03
CA PRO A 465 28.65 -10.27 12.16
C PRO A 465 27.64 -9.15 12.47
N TYR A 466 26.90 -9.17 13.58
CA TYR A 466 25.88 -8.14 13.84
C TYR A 466 26.45 -6.74 14.05
N ALA A 467 25.60 -5.74 13.83
CA ALA A 467 25.92 -4.32 13.94
C ALA A 467 27.20 -3.93 13.19
N SER A 468 27.30 -4.38 11.93
CA SER A 468 28.52 -4.26 11.15
C SER A 468 28.25 -4.03 9.66
N ILE A 469 29.28 -3.54 8.96
CA ILE A 469 29.38 -3.60 7.50
C ILE A 469 30.56 -4.51 7.18
N GLY A 470 30.35 -5.47 6.27
CA GLY A 470 31.40 -6.33 5.76
C GLY A 470 31.44 -6.34 4.24
N ARG A 471 32.41 -7.07 3.69
CA ARG A 471 32.52 -7.32 2.25
C ARG A 471 32.57 -8.82 1.99
N LEU A 472 32.03 -9.20 0.84
CA LEU A 472 31.87 -10.58 0.40
C LEU A 472 32.57 -10.77 -0.94
N ASP A 473 33.36 -11.83 -1.05
CA ASP A 473 33.88 -12.28 -2.35
C ASP A 473 32.79 -13.07 -3.09
N PRO A 474 32.28 -12.57 -4.22
CA PRO A 474 31.19 -13.23 -4.95
C PRO A 474 31.59 -14.54 -5.64
N SER A 475 32.89 -14.84 -5.70
CA SER A 475 33.42 -16.06 -6.29
C SER A 475 33.57 -17.19 -5.28
N THR A 476 33.96 -16.89 -4.04
CA THR A 476 34.12 -17.88 -2.97
C THR A 476 32.94 -17.92 -2.00
N GLY A 477 32.20 -16.82 -1.88
CA GLY A 477 31.16 -16.63 -0.87
C GLY A 477 31.70 -16.19 0.49
N ASP A 478 33.01 -15.99 0.64
CA ASP A 478 33.63 -15.61 1.91
C ASP A 478 33.23 -14.18 2.30
N PHE A 479 32.85 -14.01 3.57
CA PHE A 479 32.43 -12.72 4.13
C PHE A 479 33.37 -12.32 5.26
N GLU A 480 33.83 -11.05 5.25
CA GLU A 480 34.61 -10.47 6.33
C GLU A 480 34.05 -9.12 6.78
N VAL A 481 34.09 -8.88 8.10
CA VAL A 481 33.64 -7.62 8.71
C VAL A 481 34.71 -6.54 8.55
N VAL A 482 34.33 -5.39 7.98
CA VAL A 482 35.23 -4.25 7.77
C VAL A 482 34.97 -3.09 8.75
N SER A 483 33.72 -2.92 9.21
CA SER A 483 33.33 -1.86 10.15
C SER A 483 32.38 -2.40 11.20
N ARG A 484 32.53 -1.96 12.46
CA ARG A 484 31.73 -2.41 13.61
C ARG A 484 30.96 -1.27 14.26
N GLY A 485 30.02 -1.62 15.13
CA GLY A 485 29.23 -0.65 15.86
C GLY A 485 28.35 0.19 14.95
N VAL A 486 27.83 -0.43 13.89
CA VAL A 486 26.89 0.17 12.93
C VAL A 486 25.51 -0.41 13.19
N ARG A 487 24.58 0.32 13.83
CA ARG A 487 23.29 -0.26 14.25
C ARG A 487 22.51 -0.83 13.09
N ASN A 488 22.26 -0.02 12.06
CA ASN A 488 21.51 -0.40 10.87
C ASN A 488 21.80 0.57 9.72
N SER A 489 22.64 0.15 8.79
CA SER A 489 22.90 0.90 7.55
C SER A 489 22.08 0.34 6.39
N VAL A 490 21.37 1.23 5.70
CA VAL A 490 20.54 0.89 4.53
C VAL A 490 20.94 1.73 3.30
N GLY A 491 22.12 2.35 3.34
CA GLY A 491 22.67 3.10 2.23
C GLY A 491 24.16 3.35 2.43
N PHE A 492 24.95 3.05 1.41
CA PHE A 492 26.34 3.45 1.33
C PHE A 492 26.79 3.63 -0.12
N ASP A 493 27.79 4.46 -0.31
CA ASP A 493 28.47 4.68 -1.58
C ASP A 493 29.93 5.05 -1.33
N TRP A 494 30.72 5.08 -2.40
CA TRP A 494 32.13 5.46 -2.32
C TRP A 494 32.31 6.87 -2.86
N HIS A 495 33.11 7.66 -2.14
CA HIS A 495 33.49 8.98 -2.61
C HIS A 495 34.22 8.83 -3.95
N PRO A 496 33.78 9.52 -5.02
CA PRO A 496 34.24 9.25 -6.39
C PRO A 496 35.73 9.49 -6.61
N GLU A 497 36.34 10.37 -5.80
CA GLU A 497 37.78 10.68 -5.88
C GLU A 497 38.65 9.90 -4.89
N THR A 498 38.25 9.80 -3.62
CA THR A 498 39.08 9.15 -2.57
C THR A 498 38.87 7.64 -2.49
N GLY A 499 37.74 7.13 -2.97
CA GLY A 499 37.36 5.73 -2.82
C GLY A 499 37.03 5.33 -1.37
N GLU A 500 36.85 6.29 -0.47
CA GLU A 500 36.40 6.03 0.91
C GLU A 500 34.91 5.68 0.92
N MET A 501 34.50 4.70 1.72
CA MET A 501 33.08 4.37 1.90
C MET A 501 32.43 5.39 2.83
N TRP A 502 31.25 5.87 2.44
CA TRP A 502 30.36 6.66 3.26
C TRP A 502 29.04 5.93 3.41
N PHE A 503 28.43 6.01 4.58
CA PHE A 503 27.20 5.27 4.86
C PHE A 503 26.27 6.03 5.81
N THR A 504 24.98 5.81 5.63
CA THR A 504 23.95 6.27 6.56
C THR A 504 23.73 5.23 7.64
N GLU A 505 23.35 5.68 8.84
CA GLU A 505 22.98 4.83 9.96
C GLU A 505 21.70 5.33 10.62
N ASN A 506 20.79 4.39 10.93
CA ASN A 506 19.62 4.70 11.76
C ASN A 506 19.95 4.55 13.24
N GLY A 507 19.81 5.65 13.98
CA GLY A 507 20.02 5.71 15.42
C GLY A 507 19.06 4.82 16.20
N ARG A 508 19.32 4.63 17.50
CA ARG A 508 18.46 3.78 18.33
C ARG A 508 17.11 4.41 18.63
N ASP A 509 16.15 3.53 18.91
CA ASP A 509 14.80 3.90 19.29
C ASP A 509 14.68 4.16 20.80
N TRP A 510 13.67 4.94 21.16
CA TRP A 510 13.18 5.16 22.53
C TRP A 510 14.14 5.93 23.44
N MET A 511 14.83 6.94 22.89
CA MET A 511 15.57 7.95 23.66
C MET A 511 14.92 9.35 23.62
N GLY A 512 13.64 9.41 23.25
CA GLY A 512 12.87 10.65 23.12
C GLY A 512 12.76 11.13 21.68
N ASP A 513 12.02 12.22 21.49
CA ASP A 513 11.75 12.76 20.15
C ASP A 513 13.00 13.31 19.49
N ASP A 514 13.92 13.89 20.25
CA ASP A 514 15.04 14.67 19.70
C ASP A 514 16.40 13.97 19.80
N LEU A 515 16.43 12.71 20.25
CA LEU A 515 17.66 11.92 20.42
C LEU A 515 17.45 10.41 20.19
N PRO A 516 18.51 9.68 19.81
CA PRO A 516 19.76 10.20 19.24
C PRO A 516 19.58 10.58 17.75
N PRO A 517 20.53 11.32 17.16
CA PRO A 517 20.50 11.58 15.72
C PRO A 517 20.65 10.28 14.91
N ASP A 518 20.11 10.26 13.69
CA ASP A 518 20.64 9.39 12.63
C ASP A 518 22.00 9.96 12.17
N GLU A 519 22.79 9.20 11.42
CA GLU A 519 24.17 9.58 11.14
C GLU A 519 24.57 9.39 9.68
N LEU A 520 25.44 10.28 9.20
CA LEU A 520 26.30 10.03 8.05
C LEU A 520 27.73 9.78 8.55
N ASN A 521 28.24 8.60 8.23
CA ASN A 521 29.53 8.09 8.67
C ASN A 521 30.49 7.89 7.48
N ARG A 522 31.80 7.89 7.77
CA ARG A 522 32.86 7.64 6.78
C ARG A 522 33.83 6.58 7.30
N VAL A 523 34.08 5.56 6.48
CA VAL A 523 35.10 4.54 6.73
C VAL A 523 36.40 4.95 6.03
N THR A 524 37.44 5.18 6.82
CA THR A 524 38.79 5.53 6.32
C THR A 524 39.80 4.39 6.52
N ALA A 525 39.46 3.38 7.33
CA ALA A 525 40.28 2.19 7.53
C ALA A 525 39.45 0.99 7.99
N ASP A 526 39.86 -0.21 7.58
CA ASP A 526 39.28 -1.48 8.06
C ASP A 526 39.43 -1.60 9.59
N GLY A 527 38.41 -2.15 10.24
CA GLY A 527 38.36 -2.39 11.68
C GLY A 527 37.81 -1.24 12.51
N GLN A 528 37.44 -0.10 11.90
CA GLN A 528 36.83 1.03 12.59
C GLN A 528 35.52 0.65 13.30
N HIS A 529 35.23 1.33 14.42
CA HIS A 529 34.03 1.13 15.22
C HIS A 529 33.29 2.46 15.40
N PHE A 530 31.99 2.48 15.07
CA PHE A 530 31.18 3.70 14.92
C PHE A 530 30.27 4.03 16.12
N GLY A 531 30.31 3.21 17.18
CA GLY A 531 29.84 3.61 18.50
C GLY A 531 28.76 2.70 19.08
N TYR A 532 27.85 2.20 18.26
CA TYR A 532 26.79 1.31 18.72
C TYR A 532 27.36 0.04 19.41
N PRO A 533 26.79 -0.43 20.54
CA PRO A 533 25.67 0.11 21.28
C PRO A 533 26.06 1.14 22.37
N TYR A 534 27.33 1.52 22.46
CA TYR A 534 27.87 2.30 23.58
C TYR A 534 27.62 3.81 23.45
N CYS A 535 27.74 4.33 22.23
CA CYS A 535 27.63 5.75 21.92
C CYS A 535 26.82 5.96 20.65
N HIS A 536 26.14 7.11 20.61
CA HIS A 536 25.36 7.61 19.48
C HIS A 536 25.78 9.06 19.18
N GLY A 537 25.59 9.50 17.95
CA GLY A 537 26.04 10.80 17.48
C GLY A 537 27.53 11.01 17.78
N THR A 538 27.90 12.27 17.95
CA THR A 538 29.28 12.69 18.21
C THR A 538 29.75 12.29 19.60
N ASN A 539 28.89 12.39 20.62
CA ASN A 539 29.29 12.20 22.01
C ASN A 539 28.12 11.88 22.96
N ILE A 540 27.09 11.16 22.50
CA ILE A 540 25.93 10.81 23.33
C ILE A 540 26.12 9.39 23.85
N ALA A 541 26.48 9.26 25.14
CA ALA A 541 26.59 7.97 25.80
C ALA A 541 25.23 7.27 25.90
N ASP A 542 25.18 5.98 25.56
CA ASP A 542 23.97 5.17 25.69
C ASP A 542 23.58 4.99 27.17
N PRO A 543 22.29 5.13 27.55
CA PRO A 543 21.87 4.99 28.95
C PRO A 543 22.15 3.61 29.58
N ALA A 544 22.18 2.54 28.78
CA ALA A 544 22.38 1.17 29.25
C ALA A 544 23.83 0.69 29.04
N PHE A 545 24.50 1.14 27.98
CA PHE A 545 25.82 0.64 27.58
C PHE A 545 26.96 1.66 27.74
N GLY A 546 26.67 2.96 27.73
CA GLY A 546 27.69 4.02 27.68
C GLY A 546 28.60 4.10 28.91
N ALA A 547 28.24 3.48 30.04
CA ALA A 547 29.13 3.36 31.19
C ALA A 547 30.27 2.34 30.99
N GLN A 548 30.20 1.50 29.95
CA GLN A 548 31.17 0.42 29.71
C GLN A 548 32.38 0.87 28.87
N ARG A 549 32.18 1.85 27.99
CA ARG A 549 33.19 2.37 27.05
C ARG A 549 32.94 3.84 26.78
N ASP A 550 34.01 4.61 26.64
CA ASP A 550 33.94 6.06 26.40
C ASP A 550 33.71 6.36 24.91
N CYS A 551 32.97 7.44 24.60
CA CYS A 551 32.67 7.78 23.22
C CYS A 551 33.90 8.22 22.42
N GLY A 552 34.93 8.73 23.07
CA GLY A 552 36.22 9.05 22.44
C GLY A 552 36.99 7.83 21.93
N GLU A 553 36.55 6.61 22.24
CA GLU A 553 37.12 5.36 21.69
C GLU A 553 36.63 5.04 20.26
N PHE A 554 35.58 5.73 19.78
CA PHE A 554 34.89 5.43 18.53
C PHE A 554 35.10 6.51 17.48
N VAL A 555 34.85 6.15 16.22
CA VAL A 555 34.86 7.12 15.11
C VAL A 555 33.55 7.91 15.18
N PRO A 556 33.60 9.25 15.32
CA PRO A 556 32.39 10.07 15.33
C PRO A 556 31.79 10.18 13.91
N PRO A 557 30.48 10.45 13.79
CA PRO A 557 29.86 10.73 12.51
C PRO A 557 30.46 11.98 11.87
N VAL A 558 30.46 11.99 10.55
CA VAL A 558 30.84 13.18 9.77
C VAL A 558 29.76 14.24 9.88
N GLN A 559 28.50 13.82 9.92
CA GLN A 559 27.34 14.68 10.08
C GLN A 559 26.26 13.95 10.88
N GLU A 560 25.80 14.57 11.96
CA GLU A 560 24.57 14.18 12.64
C GLU A 560 23.37 14.62 11.80
N LEU A 561 22.47 13.69 11.50
CA LEU A 561 21.25 13.92 10.76
C LEU A 561 20.08 14.14 11.75
N GLY A 562 18.89 14.42 11.22
CA GLY A 562 17.71 14.52 12.07
C GLY A 562 17.46 13.23 12.88
N PRO A 563 17.01 13.31 14.14
CA PRO A 563 16.73 12.12 14.93
C PRO A 563 15.56 11.33 14.31
N HIS A 564 15.66 10.01 14.19
CA HIS A 564 14.58 9.17 13.68
C HIS A 564 14.14 9.50 12.24
N VAL A 565 14.88 10.28 11.45
CA VAL A 565 14.51 10.57 10.04
C VAL A 565 14.54 9.32 9.17
N ALA A 566 15.13 8.23 9.69
CA ALA A 566 15.34 6.99 8.99
C ALA A 566 16.11 7.24 7.69
N ALA A 567 17.34 7.74 7.83
CA ALA A 567 18.27 7.91 6.71
C ALA A 567 18.56 6.54 6.09
N LEU A 568 18.11 6.32 4.86
CA LEU A 568 18.26 5.05 4.16
C LEU A 568 19.29 5.19 3.03
N GLY A 569 18.91 5.08 1.77
CA GLY A 569 19.83 5.13 0.65
C GLY A 569 20.48 6.50 0.48
N MET A 570 21.73 6.48 0.08
CA MET A 570 22.53 7.68 -0.21
C MET A 570 23.40 7.46 -1.44
N ARG A 571 23.68 8.52 -2.22
CA ARG A 571 24.67 8.48 -3.32
C ARG A 571 25.47 9.77 -3.39
N PHE A 572 26.72 9.65 -3.82
CA PHE A 572 27.44 10.79 -4.35
C PHE A 572 26.88 11.15 -5.72
N TYR A 573 26.55 12.43 -5.93
CA TYR A 573 26.11 12.88 -7.23
C TYR A 573 27.30 13.09 -8.16
N THR A 574 27.41 12.24 -9.18
CA THR A 574 28.49 12.25 -10.17
C THR A 574 27.99 12.65 -11.57
N GLY A 575 26.70 12.95 -11.69
CA GLY A 575 26.07 13.34 -12.94
C GLY A 575 26.48 14.74 -13.42
N ASN A 576 26.16 15.03 -14.68
CA ASN A 576 26.46 16.31 -15.31
C ASN A 576 25.23 17.21 -15.52
N MET A 577 24.03 16.69 -15.24
CA MET A 577 22.75 17.40 -15.46
C MET A 577 22.53 18.51 -14.42
N PHE A 578 22.80 18.22 -13.14
CA PHE A 578 22.62 19.21 -12.08
C PHE A 578 23.77 20.24 -12.12
N PRO A 579 23.55 21.46 -11.58
CA PRO A 579 24.58 22.48 -11.46
C PRO A 579 25.86 21.94 -10.81
N ALA A 580 27.01 22.49 -11.20
CA ALA A 580 28.32 21.96 -10.81
C ALA A 580 28.53 21.86 -9.30
N GLU A 581 27.87 22.71 -8.52
CA GLU A 581 27.89 22.70 -7.04
C GLU A 581 27.24 21.47 -6.39
N TYR A 582 26.46 20.68 -7.12
CA TYR A 582 25.91 19.40 -6.65
C TYR A 582 26.87 18.23 -6.89
N ARG A 583 27.91 18.41 -7.71
CA ARG A 583 28.85 17.33 -8.03
C ARG A 583 29.71 16.98 -6.83
N ASN A 584 29.89 15.68 -6.64
CA ASN A 584 30.58 15.08 -5.49
C ASN A 584 29.94 15.42 -4.14
N GLN A 585 28.71 15.95 -4.13
CA GLN A 585 27.90 16.12 -2.93
C GLN A 585 27.03 14.88 -2.70
N ILE A 586 26.47 14.73 -1.50
CA ILE A 586 25.75 13.52 -1.12
C ILE A 586 24.25 13.81 -1.06
N PHE A 587 23.45 13.02 -1.78
CA PHE A 587 22.00 12.98 -1.57
C PHE A 587 21.64 11.83 -0.63
N ILE A 588 20.75 12.09 0.31
CA ILE A 588 20.25 11.11 1.27
C ILE A 588 18.72 11.05 1.18
N ALA A 589 18.17 9.84 1.06
CA ALA A 589 16.74 9.59 1.21
C ALA A 589 16.38 9.38 2.68
N GLU A 590 15.56 10.26 3.22
CA GLU A 590 15.02 10.16 4.57
C GLU A 590 13.62 9.58 4.53
N HIS A 591 13.51 8.33 4.96
CA HIS A 591 12.29 7.53 4.86
C HIS A 591 11.18 7.98 5.80
N GLY A 592 11.52 8.80 6.78
CA GLY A 592 10.58 9.44 7.67
C GLY A 592 10.37 8.69 8.98
N SER A 593 10.14 9.48 10.01
CA SER A 593 10.09 9.02 11.38
C SER A 593 8.79 8.30 11.75
N TRP A 594 8.91 7.25 12.55
CA TRP A 594 7.76 6.60 13.20
C TRP A 594 7.80 6.70 14.73
N ASN A 595 8.98 6.92 15.32
CA ASN A 595 9.24 6.82 16.75
C ASN A 595 9.43 8.17 17.44
N ARG A 596 8.54 9.12 17.15
CA ARG A 596 8.50 10.47 17.71
C ARG A 596 7.11 11.05 17.60
N THR A 597 6.78 12.04 18.44
CA THR A 597 5.43 12.63 18.50
C THR A 597 5.07 13.46 17.26
N ARG A 598 6.06 14.19 16.72
CA ARG A 598 5.92 15.06 15.53
C ARG A 598 6.75 14.51 14.38
N LYS A 599 6.14 14.17 13.26
CA LYS A 599 6.86 13.53 12.16
C LYS A 599 7.88 14.48 11.53
N ILE A 600 9.06 13.95 11.19
CA ILE A 600 10.08 14.60 10.38
C ILE A 600 10.70 13.59 9.40
N GLY A 601 11.56 14.07 8.48
CA GLY A 601 12.10 13.27 7.38
C GLY A 601 11.14 13.31 6.19
N TYR A 602 10.89 12.18 5.53
CA TYR A 602 10.01 12.08 4.36
C TYR A 602 10.45 13.03 3.23
N ARG A 603 11.74 12.99 2.89
CA ARG A 603 12.37 13.97 2.01
C ARG A 603 13.67 13.44 1.41
N LEU A 604 14.20 14.18 0.45
CA LEU A 604 15.61 14.12 0.13
C LEU A 604 16.35 15.28 0.80
N THR A 605 17.55 14.99 1.27
CA THR A 605 18.48 15.98 1.79
C THR A 605 19.78 15.97 1.00
N LEU A 606 20.45 17.12 0.99
CA LEU A 606 21.77 17.32 0.43
C LEU A 606 22.75 17.54 1.56
N VAL A 607 23.82 16.75 1.56
CA VAL A 607 25.00 17.00 2.38
C VAL A 607 26.09 17.59 1.51
N ARG A 608 26.52 18.82 1.81
CA ARG A 608 27.60 19.50 1.11
C ARG A 608 28.92 19.29 1.82
N LEU A 609 29.95 18.95 1.06
CA LEU A 609 31.33 18.77 1.48
C LEU A 609 32.16 19.92 0.90
N ALA A 610 32.57 20.84 1.77
CA ALA A 610 33.47 21.92 1.38
C ALA A 610 34.93 21.44 1.38
N ALA A 611 35.77 22.09 0.56
CA ALA A 611 37.19 21.76 0.44
C ALA A 611 37.99 21.99 1.75
N ASP A 612 37.48 22.84 2.65
CA ASP A 612 38.07 23.06 3.98
C ASP A 612 37.65 22.01 5.02
N GLY A 613 36.85 21.02 4.62
CA GLY A 613 36.34 19.96 5.47
C GLY A 613 35.02 20.31 6.17
N THR A 614 34.47 21.51 5.96
CA THR A 614 33.15 21.87 6.49
C THR A 614 32.06 21.05 5.81
N VAL A 615 31.10 20.59 6.61
CA VAL A 615 29.95 19.82 6.13
C VAL A 615 28.67 20.58 6.47
N SER A 616 27.72 20.63 5.54
CA SER A 616 26.38 21.15 5.78
C SER A 616 25.33 20.14 5.35
N TYR A 617 24.16 20.18 5.96
CA TYR A 617 23.06 19.25 5.73
C TYR A 617 21.76 20.05 5.62
N GLU A 618 21.10 19.97 4.47
CA GLU A 618 19.92 20.77 4.15
C GLU A 618 18.88 19.96 3.36
N PRO A 619 17.59 20.31 3.45
CA PRO A 619 16.58 19.73 2.57
C PRO A 619 16.84 20.05 1.10
N PHE A 620 16.59 19.08 0.23
CA PHE A 620 16.67 19.22 -1.22
C PHE A 620 15.33 19.00 -1.90
N ALA A 621 14.56 18.00 -1.47
CA ALA A 621 13.22 17.77 -1.98
C ALA A 621 12.29 17.44 -0.81
N GLU A 622 11.29 18.27 -0.55
CA GLU A 622 10.34 18.11 0.56
C GLU A 622 8.90 18.08 0.03
N GLY A 623 7.96 17.54 0.80
CA GLY A 623 6.54 17.56 0.44
C GLY A 623 5.83 16.21 0.47
N TRP A 624 6.56 15.10 0.65
CA TRP A 624 5.95 13.79 0.91
C TRP A 624 5.20 13.73 2.23
N LEU A 625 5.59 14.56 3.21
CA LEU A 625 4.89 14.79 4.47
C LEU A 625 4.14 16.13 4.41
N GLN A 626 2.82 16.09 4.58
CA GLN A 626 1.93 17.23 4.66
C GLN A 626 1.29 17.25 6.06
N GLY A 627 1.77 18.16 6.91
CA GLY A 627 1.45 18.15 8.34
C GLY A 627 1.95 16.85 8.98
N GLU A 628 1.03 16.03 9.52
CA GLU A 628 1.37 14.72 10.11
C GLU A 628 1.00 13.54 9.19
N SER A 629 0.56 13.81 7.96
CA SER A 629 0.18 12.80 6.98
C SER A 629 1.22 12.71 5.88
N ASN A 630 1.74 11.51 5.62
CA ASN A 630 2.66 11.29 4.51
C ASN A 630 1.99 10.47 3.41
N TRP A 631 2.20 10.86 2.15
CA TRP A 631 1.69 10.14 0.99
C TRP A 631 2.75 9.25 0.32
N GLY A 632 4.03 9.46 0.64
CA GLY A 632 5.14 8.61 0.21
C GLY A 632 6.31 8.66 1.19
N ARG A 633 7.28 7.77 0.97
CA ARG A 633 8.46 7.54 1.81
C ARG A 633 9.68 7.22 0.93
N PRO A 634 10.53 8.21 0.62
CA PRO A 634 11.76 8.00 -0.14
C PRO A 634 12.68 6.96 0.53
N VAL A 635 13.26 6.04 -0.25
CA VAL A 635 14.09 4.93 0.26
C VAL A 635 15.51 4.97 -0.24
N ASP A 636 15.75 4.92 -1.55
CA ASP A 636 17.08 4.89 -2.16
C ASP A 636 17.14 5.90 -3.30
N VAL A 637 18.36 6.34 -3.60
CA VAL A 637 18.63 7.25 -4.70
C VAL A 637 19.64 6.63 -5.66
N LEU A 638 19.51 6.92 -6.96
CA LEU A 638 20.40 6.41 -7.99
C LEU A 638 20.65 7.47 -9.05
N VAL A 639 21.91 7.75 -9.37
CA VAL A 639 22.28 8.66 -10.46
C VAL A 639 22.23 7.90 -11.78
N MET A 640 21.39 8.36 -12.71
CA MET A 640 21.26 7.80 -14.05
C MET A 640 22.41 8.24 -14.96
N PRO A 641 22.70 7.52 -16.06
CA PRO A 641 23.75 7.89 -17.01
C PRO A 641 23.58 9.27 -17.63
N ASP A 642 22.34 9.73 -17.80
CA ASP A 642 22.01 11.08 -18.28
C ASP A 642 22.26 12.18 -17.22
N GLY A 643 22.55 11.81 -15.98
CA GLY A 643 22.76 12.70 -14.84
C GLY A 643 21.51 13.01 -14.03
N SER A 644 20.34 12.47 -14.38
CA SER A 644 19.14 12.58 -13.53
C SER A 644 19.26 11.73 -12.26
N LEU A 645 18.48 12.05 -11.23
CA LEU A 645 18.46 11.31 -9.97
C LEU A 645 17.14 10.55 -9.84
N LEU A 646 17.21 9.22 -9.75
CA LEU A 646 16.06 8.39 -9.39
C LEU A 646 15.89 8.28 -7.89
N ILE A 647 14.64 8.11 -7.47
CA ILE A 647 14.24 7.95 -6.06
C ILE A 647 13.19 6.85 -5.98
N SER A 648 13.42 5.83 -5.17
CA SER A 648 12.41 4.81 -4.91
C SER A 648 11.50 5.18 -3.74
N ASP A 649 10.22 4.83 -3.80
CA ASP A 649 9.25 5.04 -2.73
C ASP A 649 8.49 3.75 -2.42
N ASP A 650 8.75 3.15 -1.25
CA ASP A 650 8.15 1.87 -0.89
C ASP A 650 6.66 1.99 -0.53
N GLN A 651 6.22 3.17 -0.08
CA GLN A 651 4.84 3.40 0.33
C GLN A 651 3.95 3.77 -0.86
N ALA A 652 4.42 4.67 -1.72
CA ALA A 652 3.70 5.06 -2.93
C ALA A 652 3.76 3.98 -4.02
N GLY A 653 4.78 3.11 -3.98
CA GLY A 653 5.03 2.11 -5.00
C GLY A 653 5.50 2.72 -6.32
N LEU A 654 6.24 3.82 -6.22
CA LEU A 654 6.68 4.66 -7.32
C LEU A 654 8.21 4.73 -7.36
N ILE A 655 8.74 4.93 -8.55
CA ILE A 655 10.08 5.47 -8.75
C ILE A 655 9.92 6.88 -9.31
N TYR A 656 10.54 7.87 -8.71
CA TYR A 656 10.59 9.24 -9.21
C TYR A 656 11.89 9.48 -9.98
N ARG A 657 11.88 10.47 -10.87
CA ARG A 657 13.06 11.01 -11.54
C ARG A 657 13.11 12.52 -11.31
N ILE A 658 14.23 13.00 -10.78
CA ILE A 658 14.56 14.41 -10.69
C ILE A 658 15.55 14.77 -11.80
N SER A 659 15.20 15.80 -12.56
CA SER A 659 16.05 16.43 -13.58
C SER A 659 16.19 17.93 -13.32
N HIS A 660 17.14 18.57 -13.98
CA HIS A 660 17.36 20.02 -13.97
C HIS A 660 17.43 20.52 -15.42
#